data_AF-A0AAT9H0Q3-F1
#
_entry.id   AF-A0AAT9H0Q3-F1
#
_cell.length_a   1.000
_cell.length_b   1.000
_cell.length_c   1.000
_cell.angle_alpha   90.00
_cell.angle_beta   90.00
_cell.angle_gamma   90.00
#
_symmetry.space_group_name_H-M   'P 1'
#
loop_
_entity.id
_entity.type
_entity.pdbx_description
1 polymer ?
#
loop_
_entity_poly.entity_id
_entity_poly.type
_entity_poly.pdbx_seq_one_letter_code
_entity_poly.pdbx_strand_id
1 'polypeptide(L)'
;MAKNLKLLLFCIIIYCIPNLAEAQLGTSCGIPAWYAVTQYSSNSYVRYNNIVYKSNSWSQGAGSTPGSSSSWSAVGSCDEQLIINNPSLAYTACSTVSDWNSATPNYNVNNIIRYNNGVYKAKYWVAGTEIPDQSSAYTFLGVCIKPIAISPAYADGQIIIKNTLSAINLTASLNLYGLSATQNKVEIKKTTESSYTTYNMSLSGTTISYNWTPTAYGDYNIRYTVVNSVGVSTIVNTTIKIAITAPAVINITSPLNSTSYSQLNFSPISITFTIQPSSGSSISSIQFKDLTAGTSSNVITNSQNSYTFNWTPQNYGSNSLQIAATDNNGTTATSGLQLTIVNPATQNISFASLPNQIKAISGIQKTFVFDKTITSLKRRNVTVFDYTITGNTLKIIPKKAGRSGLQITTSDGSIYHLGLRIDNTNGSVSKYPDYVAVGSVSEDTNDDVNFFNNGIDDSNLLKNNRMEVRYIYINGGPIAGWNTWQPDRAIKFARNSVKMGLIPFFVFYNIPDGSESYELDLAHVKDPAYMTAYFSNLNLFLNQVKAELGDEFFGVVLEPDFLGYMQQYNEPITTTTAVNATSIAQNVGTLKTLVERINFELNKKRTDENLNMEFGWQLNLWAKAGVAGPKGIIRETDTGTFTTQLNKIKQTALDIFQYTNSMGIMSNNADFISIDKYGLDAMGAGSTGNPADPFSYTWFWNNDHWMNYLNFVQKLYEASGKHVVLWQIPVGHINGSETINERTAGPFQILNNTSQHYEDSATTFFFGDTVNFSNDALRYNYFSQNKHADPKLLVNPTTKKVTFGNHFAEVKNSGTKLVLMGAGVGASTDGIGNPGTTLTDDHFWIQKLQDYYINQTSATSKSSNAATVNDDLTFDSSLIIYPNPTKEELNINTEEKVEVVYVFDMNGENVITLKNKTKINLSELKNGWYIVAVKLENGKKISNKILKN
;
A
#
# COMPACT_ATOMS: atom_id res chain seq x y z
N MET A 1 -17.87 1.12 25.95
CA MET A 1 -19.33 1.41 25.88
C MET A 1 -19.74 2.57 26.81
N ALA A 2 -19.00 3.70 26.85
CA ALA A 2 -19.31 4.83 27.74
C ALA A 2 -18.72 6.18 27.28
N LYS A 3 -18.72 6.48 25.97
CA LYS A 3 -18.24 7.80 25.46
C LYS A 3 -19.09 8.47 24.37
N ASN A 4 -20.20 7.86 23.92
CA ASN A 4 -21.06 8.44 22.87
C ASN A 4 -22.47 8.87 23.33
N LEU A 5 -22.72 8.97 24.64
CA LEU A 5 -24.04 9.37 25.17
C LEU A 5 -24.18 10.87 25.46
N LYS A 6 -23.12 11.69 25.30
CA LYS A 6 -23.16 13.14 25.59
C LYS A 6 -23.49 14.03 24.38
N LEU A 7 -23.52 13.50 23.16
CA LEU A 7 -23.83 14.28 21.96
C LEU A 7 -25.31 14.16 21.50
N LEU A 8 -26.06 13.16 22.00
CA LEU A 8 -27.48 12.98 21.66
C LEU A 8 -28.45 13.73 22.60
N LEU A 9 -28.01 14.16 23.78
CA LEU A 9 -28.87 14.88 24.74
C LEU A 9 -28.92 16.40 24.53
N PHE A 10 -28.05 16.96 23.68
CA PHE A 10 -27.97 18.41 23.44
C PHE A 10 -28.80 18.90 22.24
N CYS A 11 -29.33 17.99 21.40
CA CYS A 11 -30.16 18.35 20.25
C CYS A 11 -31.68 18.23 20.49
N ILE A 12 -32.14 17.64 21.59
CA ILE A 12 -33.58 17.36 21.82
C ILE A 12 -34.25 18.40 22.74
N ILE A 13 -33.49 19.28 23.41
CA ILE A 13 -34.04 20.26 24.37
C ILE A 13 -34.16 21.70 23.79
N ILE A 14 -33.70 21.96 22.56
CA ILE A 14 -33.80 23.31 21.95
C ILE A 14 -35.07 23.51 21.10
N TYR A 15 -35.87 22.47 20.85
CA TYR A 15 -37.04 22.59 19.94
C TYR A 15 -38.40 22.88 20.58
N CYS A 16 -38.48 23.15 21.89
CA CYS A 16 -39.76 23.51 22.54
C CYS A 16 -39.61 24.59 23.63
N ILE A 17 -38.77 25.60 23.41
CA ILE A 17 -39.04 26.91 24.03
C ILE A 17 -39.86 27.67 22.98
N PRO A 18 -41.12 28.04 23.23
CA PRO A 18 -41.77 29.02 22.38
C PRO A 18 -40.92 30.29 22.51
N ASN A 19 -40.12 30.60 21.49
CA ASN A 19 -39.57 31.93 21.33
C ASN A 19 -40.76 32.88 21.46
N LEU A 20 -40.83 33.61 22.58
CA LEU A 20 -41.71 34.76 22.72
C LEU A 20 -41.36 35.64 21.52
N ALA A 21 -42.23 35.64 20.52
CA ALA A 21 -42.02 36.42 19.32
C ALA A 21 -41.97 37.89 19.76
N GLU A 22 -40.78 38.48 19.75
CA GLU A 22 -40.64 39.93 19.94
C GLU A 22 -41.43 40.59 18.80
N ALA A 23 -42.54 41.24 19.15
CA ALA A 23 -43.30 42.00 18.20
C ALA A 23 -42.41 43.11 17.61
N GLN A 24 -42.36 43.22 16.28
CA GLN A 24 -41.58 44.27 15.60
C GLN A 24 -42.12 45.67 15.93
N LEU A 25 -43.39 45.75 16.32
CA LEU A 25 -44.13 46.94 16.70
C LEU A 25 -44.60 46.77 18.16
N GLY A 26 -44.53 47.83 18.96
CA GLY A 26 -44.63 47.76 20.42
C GLY A 26 -43.75 48.82 21.09
N THR A 27 -42.96 48.45 22.10
CA THR A 27 -42.11 49.39 22.85
C THR A 27 -40.92 49.95 22.05
N SER A 28 -40.58 49.33 20.91
CA SER A 28 -39.58 49.83 19.94
C SER A 28 -39.97 49.41 18.52
N CYS A 29 -40.66 50.30 17.78
CA CYS A 29 -41.13 50.08 16.40
C CYS A 29 -40.10 50.46 15.34
N GLY A 30 -38.80 50.44 15.65
CA GLY A 30 -37.72 50.77 14.71
C GLY A 30 -37.56 52.25 14.33
N ILE A 31 -38.39 53.13 14.87
CA ILE A 31 -38.20 54.59 14.79
C ILE A 31 -37.08 55.02 15.75
N PRO A 32 -36.15 55.91 15.34
CA PRO A 32 -35.05 56.41 16.18
C PRO A 32 -35.55 56.99 17.50
N ALA A 33 -34.87 56.73 18.62
CA ALA A 33 -35.20 57.40 19.88
C ALA A 33 -34.83 58.89 19.82
N TRP A 34 -35.56 59.73 20.56
CA TRP A 34 -35.18 61.13 20.74
C TRP A 34 -34.07 61.25 21.79
N TYR A 35 -33.01 61.98 21.46
CA TYR A 35 -31.89 62.27 22.34
C TYR A 35 -31.68 63.79 22.43
N ALA A 36 -31.54 64.31 23.64
CA ALA A 36 -31.39 65.75 23.88
C ALA A 36 -30.14 66.37 23.23
N VAL A 37 -29.11 65.56 22.93
CA VAL A 37 -27.83 66.01 22.37
C VAL A 37 -27.77 65.94 20.84
N THR A 38 -28.72 65.24 20.19
CA THR A 38 -28.71 64.99 18.74
C THR A 38 -29.39 66.12 17.97
N GLN A 39 -28.88 66.43 16.78
CA GLN A 39 -29.46 67.40 15.85
C GLN A 39 -30.43 66.72 14.88
N TYR A 40 -31.67 67.19 14.84
CA TYR A 40 -32.71 66.68 13.95
C TYR A 40 -33.05 67.73 12.89
N SER A 41 -32.91 67.36 11.61
CA SER A 41 -33.38 68.20 10.50
C SER A 41 -34.91 68.20 10.44
N SER A 42 -35.50 69.20 9.78
CA SER A 42 -36.95 69.20 9.47
C SER A 42 -37.39 67.87 8.84
N ASN A 43 -38.57 67.37 9.20
CA ASN A 43 -39.15 66.09 8.78
C ASN A 43 -38.48 64.82 9.33
N SER A 44 -37.55 64.92 10.28
CA SER A 44 -37.04 63.75 11.02
C SER A 44 -38.12 63.14 11.91
N TYR A 45 -38.13 61.81 12.01
CA TYR A 45 -39.02 61.06 12.89
C TYR A 45 -38.24 60.58 14.11
N VAL A 46 -38.80 60.78 15.30
CA VAL A 46 -38.24 60.32 16.57
C VAL A 46 -39.31 59.73 17.46
N ARG A 47 -38.92 58.84 18.36
CA ARG A 47 -39.77 58.26 19.39
C ARG A 47 -39.43 58.84 20.75
N TYR A 48 -40.45 59.34 21.46
CA TYR A 48 -40.33 59.86 22.82
C TYR A 48 -41.58 59.50 23.62
N ASN A 49 -41.42 58.94 24.82
CA ASN A 49 -42.52 58.46 25.66
C ASN A 49 -43.55 57.57 24.92
N ASN A 50 -43.04 56.66 24.08
CA ASN A 50 -43.83 55.71 23.28
C ASN A 50 -44.73 56.33 22.18
N ILE A 51 -44.59 57.64 21.92
CA ILE A 51 -45.24 58.34 20.81
C ILE A 51 -44.17 58.71 19.77
N VAL A 52 -44.53 58.57 18.50
CA VAL A 52 -43.70 58.98 17.38
C VAL A 52 -44.03 60.43 17.01
N TYR A 53 -43.00 61.25 16.90
CA TYR A 53 -43.09 62.66 16.54
C TYR A 53 -42.33 62.92 15.26
N LYS A 54 -42.84 63.87 14.48
CA LYS A 54 -42.18 64.40 13.29
C LYS A 54 -41.76 65.84 13.55
N SER A 55 -40.52 66.18 13.23
CA SER A 55 -40.03 67.55 13.38
C SER A 55 -40.61 68.46 12.29
N ASN A 56 -41.15 69.59 12.71
CA ASN A 56 -41.70 70.63 11.84
C ASN A 56 -40.60 71.58 11.33
N SER A 57 -39.48 71.67 12.04
CA SER A 57 -38.30 72.48 11.75
C SER A 57 -37.06 71.87 12.42
N TRP A 58 -35.87 72.44 12.18
CA TRP A 58 -34.62 71.97 12.79
C TRP A 58 -34.68 72.05 14.34
N SER A 59 -34.17 71.04 15.04
CA SER A 59 -34.29 70.89 16.50
C SER A 59 -33.03 70.29 17.15
N GLN A 60 -32.53 70.91 18.24
CA GLN A 60 -31.41 70.44 19.06
C GLN A 60 -31.54 70.95 20.52
N GLY A 61 -31.19 70.12 21.51
CA GLY A 61 -31.09 70.53 22.92
C GLY A 61 -32.34 70.24 23.78
N ALA A 62 -32.21 70.38 25.10
CA ALA A 62 -33.30 70.12 26.06
C ALA A 62 -34.51 71.07 25.93
N GLY A 63 -34.36 72.21 25.25
CA GLY A 63 -35.43 73.20 25.00
C GLY A 63 -36.40 72.82 23.88
N SER A 64 -36.15 71.74 23.14
CA SER A 64 -36.98 71.29 22.01
C SER A 64 -37.46 69.85 22.18
N THR A 65 -37.77 69.44 23.40
CA THR A 65 -38.28 68.10 23.73
C THR A 65 -39.62 67.80 23.03
N PRO A 66 -39.78 66.65 22.33
CA PRO A 66 -41.04 66.25 21.72
C PRO A 66 -42.19 66.18 22.74
N GLY A 67 -43.36 66.70 22.36
CA GLY A 67 -44.54 66.79 23.23
C GLY A 67 -44.60 68.04 24.11
N SER A 68 -43.51 68.81 24.23
CA SER A 68 -43.48 70.09 24.99
C SER A 68 -43.12 71.30 24.15
N SER A 69 -42.64 71.11 22.91
CA SER A 69 -42.25 72.16 21.97
C SER A 69 -43.06 72.08 20.66
N SER A 70 -43.37 73.24 20.06
CA SER A 70 -44.03 73.35 18.74
C SER A 70 -43.16 72.88 17.57
N SER A 71 -41.86 72.64 17.81
CA SER A 71 -40.94 72.08 16.81
C SER A 71 -41.29 70.65 16.41
N TRP A 72 -42.21 69.98 17.11
CA TRP A 72 -42.62 68.59 16.86
C TRP A 72 -44.14 68.44 16.76
N SER A 73 -44.58 67.60 15.81
CA SER A 73 -45.97 67.15 15.67
C SER A 73 -46.08 65.68 16.03
N ALA A 74 -47.03 65.31 16.90
CA ALA A 74 -47.32 63.92 17.19
C ALA A 74 -47.89 63.22 15.94
N VAL A 75 -47.34 62.05 15.60
CA VAL A 75 -47.74 61.24 14.43
C VAL A 75 -48.63 60.08 14.87
N GLY A 76 -48.29 59.42 15.98
CA GLY A 76 -49.06 58.29 16.50
C GLY A 76 -48.26 57.42 17.48
N SER A 77 -48.94 56.39 18.00
CA SER A 77 -48.33 55.37 18.86
C SER A 77 -47.49 54.40 18.04
N CYS A 78 -46.57 53.69 18.69
CA CYS A 78 -45.60 52.79 18.06
C CYS A 78 -46.22 51.41 17.72
N ASP A 79 -47.33 51.40 16.99
CA ASP A 79 -48.14 50.22 16.63
C ASP A 79 -48.32 50.05 15.10
N GLU A 80 -49.07 49.04 14.67
CA GLU A 80 -49.30 48.81 13.22
C GLU A 80 -50.08 49.93 12.54
N GLN A 81 -50.94 50.67 13.26
CA GLN A 81 -51.71 51.77 12.68
C GLN A 81 -50.83 52.94 12.28
N LEU A 82 -49.70 53.16 12.96
CA LEU A 82 -48.72 54.17 12.56
C LEU A 82 -48.22 53.95 11.13
N ILE A 83 -47.85 52.71 10.80
CA ILE A 83 -47.29 52.37 9.48
C ILE A 83 -48.39 52.35 8.42
N ILE A 84 -49.59 51.87 8.75
CA ILE A 84 -50.76 51.90 7.85
C ILE A 84 -51.11 53.34 7.46
N ASN A 85 -51.16 54.25 8.44
CA ASN A 85 -51.49 55.66 8.20
C ASN A 85 -50.34 56.45 7.58
N ASN A 86 -49.11 55.95 7.68
CA ASN A 86 -47.92 56.58 7.11
C ASN A 86 -47.09 55.57 6.29
N PRO A 87 -47.56 55.14 5.10
CA PRO A 87 -46.91 54.10 4.32
C PRO A 87 -45.45 54.41 3.94
N SER A 88 -45.08 55.69 3.87
CA SER A 88 -43.70 56.12 3.63
C SER A 88 -42.72 55.73 4.74
N LEU A 89 -43.21 55.34 5.93
CA LEU A 89 -42.38 54.81 7.01
C LEU A 89 -42.12 53.30 6.84
N ALA A 90 -42.80 52.60 5.93
CA ALA A 90 -42.56 51.18 5.69
C ALA A 90 -41.39 50.98 4.72
N TYR A 91 -40.33 50.31 5.19
CA TYR A 91 -39.25 49.83 4.35
C TYR A 91 -39.42 48.32 4.13
N THR A 92 -39.84 47.90 2.93
CA THR A 92 -40.24 46.51 2.65
C THR A 92 -39.11 45.63 2.09
N ALA A 93 -38.00 46.22 1.64
CA ALA A 93 -36.84 45.50 1.09
C ALA A 93 -35.85 44.99 2.17
N CYS A 94 -36.37 44.57 3.33
CA CYS A 94 -35.59 44.23 4.52
C CYS A 94 -34.58 43.11 4.36
N SER A 95 -34.89 42.10 3.54
CA SER A 95 -34.02 40.94 3.32
C SER A 95 -32.72 41.29 2.59
N THR A 96 -32.67 42.46 1.94
CA THR A 96 -31.50 42.95 1.19
C THR A 96 -30.60 43.87 2.02
N VAL A 97 -30.99 44.19 3.26
CA VAL A 97 -30.28 45.13 4.11
C VAL A 97 -29.50 44.37 5.18
N SER A 98 -28.19 44.61 5.26
CA SER A 98 -27.33 44.04 6.28
C SER A 98 -27.58 44.68 7.65
N ASP A 99 -27.47 43.89 8.71
CA ASP A 99 -27.50 44.42 10.08
C ASP A 99 -26.26 45.25 10.38
N TRP A 100 -26.43 46.32 11.16
CA TRP A 100 -25.34 47.10 11.68
C TRP A 100 -24.51 46.26 12.65
N ASN A 101 -23.19 46.37 12.55
CA ASN A 101 -22.22 45.64 13.34
C ASN A 101 -21.07 46.58 13.70
N SER A 102 -20.90 46.81 15.00
CA SER A 102 -19.86 47.69 15.56
C SER A 102 -18.43 47.27 15.24
N ALA A 103 -18.20 46.00 14.87
CA ALA A 103 -16.89 45.48 14.46
C ALA A 103 -16.55 45.77 12.99
N THR A 104 -17.50 46.24 12.18
CA THR A 104 -17.21 46.69 10.81
C THR A 104 -16.31 47.91 10.87
N PRO A 105 -15.16 47.98 10.18
CA PRO A 105 -14.27 49.13 10.28
C PRO A 105 -14.97 50.45 9.91
N ASN A 106 -15.76 50.43 8.84
CA ASN A 106 -16.53 51.58 8.37
C ASN A 106 -17.68 51.19 7.44
N TYR A 107 -18.68 52.07 7.37
CA TYR A 107 -19.73 52.09 6.38
C TYR A 107 -19.45 53.20 5.36
N ASN A 108 -19.53 52.87 4.08
CA ASN A 108 -19.33 53.83 3.00
C ASN A 108 -20.58 54.70 2.79
N VAL A 109 -20.41 55.83 2.10
CA VAL A 109 -21.51 56.70 1.71
C VAL A 109 -22.60 55.89 0.98
N ASN A 110 -23.86 56.20 1.28
CA ASN A 110 -25.04 55.52 0.77
C ASN A 110 -25.22 54.05 1.19
N ASN A 111 -24.35 53.47 2.02
CA ASN A 111 -24.63 52.15 2.60
C ASN A 111 -25.93 52.19 3.41
N ILE A 112 -26.78 51.19 3.17
CA ILE A 112 -28.05 51.00 3.86
C ILE A 112 -27.87 49.85 4.85
N ILE A 113 -28.19 50.11 6.11
CA ILE A 113 -28.01 49.18 7.22
C ILE A 113 -29.27 49.11 8.07
N ARG A 114 -29.44 48.02 8.80
CA ARG A 114 -30.54 47.81 9.74
C ARG A 114 -30.04 47.85 11.17
N TYR A 115 -30.71 48.62 12.02
CA TYR A 115 -30.43 48.71 13.45
C TYR A 115 -31.75 48.83 14.22
N ASN A 116 -31.99 47.95 15.20
CA ASN A 116 -33.23 47.92 16.01
C ASN A 116 -34.54 47.98 15.19
N ASN A 117 -34.62 47.24 14.08
CA ASN A 117 -35.72 47.27 13.11
C ASN A 117 -35.90 48.60 12.34
N GLY A 118 -35.05 49.60 12.54
CA GLY A 118 -34.95 50.80 11.70
C GLY A 118 -33.95 50.62 10.55
N VAL A 119 -34.22 51.25 9.42
CA VAL A 119 -33.32 51.26 8.25
C VAL A 119 -32.67 52.62 8.12
N TYR A 120 -31.35 52.64 7.99
CA TYR A 120 -30.55 53.84 8.01
C TYR A 120 -29.62 53.87 6.80
N LYS A 121 -29.40 55.06 6.25
CA LYS A 121 -28.48 55.32 5.15
C LYS A 121 -27.34 56.22 5.60
N ALA A 122 -26.11 55.75 5.46
CA ALA A 122 -24.91 56.55 5.74
C ALA A 122 -24.82 57.76 4.78
N LYS A 123 -24.70 58.97 5.32
CA LYS A 123 -24.60 60.22 4.54
C LYS A 123 -23.23 60.44 3.92
N TYR A 124 -22.19 59.87 4.54
CA TYR A 124 -20.78 59.95 4.14
C TYR A 124 -20.06 58.71 4.72
N TRP A 125 -18.74 58.71 4.77
CA TRP A 125 -17.97 57.64 5.40
C TRP A 125 -18.17 57.67 6.92
N VAL A 126 -18.67 56.57 7.50
CA VAL A 126 -19.02 56.50 8.93
C VAL A 126 -18.26 55.34 9.58
N ALA A 127 -17.57 55.58 10.69
CA ALA A 127 -16.92 54.51 11.45
C ALA A 127 -17.96 53.50 11.97
N GLY A 128 -17.64 52.21 12.02
CA GLY A 128 -18.62 51.22 12.47
C GLY A 128 -19.01 51.34 13.94
N THR A 129 -18.23 52.05 14.76
CA THR A 129 -18.57 52.37 16.15
C THR A 129 -19.69 53.40 16.29
N GLU A 130 -20.04 54.13 15.24
CA GLU A 130 -21.12 55.14 15.26
C GLU A 130 -22.49 54.47 15.19
N ILE A 131 -23.29 54.67 16.25
CA ILE A 131 -24.60 54.04 16.41
C ILE A 131 -25.65 54.77 15.53
N PRO A 132 -26.41 54.06 14.67
CA PRO A 132 -27.24 54.69 13.64
C PRO A 132 -28.35 55.64 14.11
N ASP A 133 -28.96 55.38 15.27
CA ASP A 133 -30.07 56.20 15.80
C ASP A 133 -29.61 57.37 16.69
N GLN A 134 -28.32 57.42 17.04
CA GLN A 134 -27.71 58.47 17.88
C GLN A 134 -26.84 59.43 17.07
N SER A 135 -26.36 59.00 15.91
CA SER A 135 -25.42 59.76 15.08
C SER A 135 -26.12 60.50 13.94
N SER A 136 -25.79 61.78 13.77
CA SER A 136 -26.27 62.58 12.63
C SER A 136 -25.69 62.14 11.28
N ALA A 137 -24.70 61.24 11.30
CA ALA A 137 -24.07 60.64 10.13
C ALA A 137 -25.00 59.72 9.31
N TYR A 138 -26.12 59.32 9.89
CA TYR A 138 -27.12 58.48 9.23
C TYR A 138 -28.41 59.26 8.92
N THR A 139 -29.10 58.80 7.87
CA THR A 139 -30.46 59.23 7.52
C THR A 139 -31.40 58.06 7.76
N PHE A 140 -32.41 58.25 8.60
CA PHE A 140 -33.46 57.25 8.78
C PHE A 140 -34.32 57.16 7.52
N LEU A 141 -34.46 55.95 6.96
CA LEU A 141 -35.23 55.68 5.74
C LEU A 141 -36.62 55.10 6.03
N GLY A 142 -36.82 54.48 7.18
CA GLY A 142 -38.08 53.83 7.54
C GLY A 142 -37.89 52.63 8.45
N VAL A 143 -39.00 52.07 8.90
CA VAL A 143 -39.08 50.86 9.70
C VAL A 143 -39.01 49.66 8.77
N CYS A 144 -38.07 48.76 9.04
CA CYS A 144 -37.93 47.51 8.32
C CYS A 144 -39.12 46.59 8.60
N ILE A 145 -40.00 46.39 7.61
CA ILE A 145 -41.14 45.47 7.69
C ILE A 145 -40.71 44.04 7.39
N LYS A 146 -40.76 43.16 8.39
CA LYS A 146 -40.57 41.72 8.22
C LYS A 146 -41.82 41.09 7.60
N PRO A 147 -41.69 40.32 6.50
CA PRO A 147 -42.78 39.52 5.97
C PRO A 147 -43.27 38.49 7.01
N ILE A 148 -44.56 38.16 7.01
CA ILE A 148 -45.11 37.10 7.87
C ILE A 148 -44.43 35.77 7.53
N ALA A 149 -43.88 35.05 8.50
CA ALA A 149 -43.33 33.71 8.23
C ALA A 149 -44.46 32.68 8.23
N ILE A 150 -44.45 31.76 7.25
CA ILE A 150 -45.44 30.68 7.10
C ILE A 150 -44.74 29.35 7.35
N SER A 151 -45.28 28.54 8.27
CA SER A 151 -44.80 27.19 8.55
C SER A 151 -45.93 26.17 8.27
N PRO A 152 -45.95 25.54 7.08
CA PRO A 152 -46.93 24.51 6.76
C PRO A 152 -46.84 23.32 7.73
N ALA A 153 -47.98 22.72 8.09
CA ALA A 153 -48.02 21.53 8.93
C ALA A 153 -47.54 20.26 8.20
N TYR A 154 -47.69 20.23 6.88
CA TYR A 154 -47.19 19.14 6.05
C TYR A 154 -45.80 19.48 5.52
N ALA A 155 -44.85 18.57 5.76
CA ALA A 155 -43.50 18.67 5.22
C ALA A 155 -43.50 18.48 3.69
N ASP A 156 -42.51 19.06 3.03
CA ASP A 156 -42.33 18.85 1.59
C ASP A 156 -42.06 17.37 1.28
N GLY A 157 -42.79 16.83 0.31
CA GLY A 157 -42.79 15.41 -0.05
C GLY A 157 -43.61 14.49 0.87
N GLN A 158 -44.35 15.02 1.85
CA GLN A 158 -45.07 14.17 2.81
C GLN A 158 -46.16 13.32 2.13
N ILE A 159 -46.18 12.02 2.44
CA ILE A 159 -47.20 11.08 1.98
C ILE A 159 -48.35 11.05 2.98
N ILE A 160 -49.56 11.30 2.49
CA ILE A 160 -50.81 11.22 3.25
C ILE A 160 -51.59 10.00 2.76
N ILE A 161 -51.84 9.05 3.66
CA ILE A 161 -52.55 7.82 3.36
C ILE A 161 -54.05 8.02 3.53
N LYS A 162 -54.80 7.77 2.45
CA LYS A 162 -56.26 7.86 2.39
C LYS A 162 -56.82 6.69 1.60
N ASN A 163 -57.48 5.77 2.28
CA ASN A 163 -58.11 4.61 1.65
C ASN A 163 -59.29 5.04 0.75
N THR A 164 -59.91 6.16 1.11
CA THR A 164 -60.93 6.86 0.32
C THR A 164 -60.62 8.36 0.30
N LEU A 165 -60.78 8.99 -0.87
CA LEU A 165 -60.60 10.44 -1.02
C LEU A 165 -61.58 11.16 -0.12
N SER A 166 -61.03 11.89 0.84
CA SER A 166 -61.76 12.60 1.89
C SER A 166 -61.00 13.87 2.25
N ALA A 167 -61.69 14.82 2.88
CA ALA A 167 -61.10 16.09 3.25
C ALA A 167 -59.82 15.90 4.09
N ILE A 168 -58.83 16.73 3.79
CA ILE A 168 -57.60 16.94 4.56
C ILE A 168 -57.53 18.40 4.98
N ASN A 169 -57.11 18.64 6.21
CA ASN A 169 -56.99 19.99 6.74
C ASN A 169 -55.59 20.51 6.44
N LEU A 170 -55.48 21.40 5.46
CA LEU A 170 -54.25 22.11 5.16
C LEU A 170 -54.09 23.23 6.18
N THR A 171 -53.14 23.10 7.09
CA THR A 171 -52.85 24.10 8.11
C THR A 171 -51.44 24.66 7.98
N ALA A 172 -51.26 25.91 8.39
CA ALA A 172 -49.95 26.52 8.56
C ALA A 172 -49.96 27.46 9.78
N SER A 173 -48.88 27.46 10.54
CA SER A 173 -48.66 28.43 11.63
C SER A 173 -47.95 29.67 11.10
N LEU A 174 -48.38 30.84 11.57
CA LEU A 174 -47.88 32.14 11.17
C LEU A 174 -47.04 32.78 12.28
N ASN A 175 -45.92 33.38 11.91
CA ASN A 175 -45.27 34.40 12.74
C ASN A 175 -45.61 35.78 12.18
N LEU A 176 -46.47 36.50 12.90
CA LEU A 176 -47.04 37.77 12.47
C LEU A 176 -46.06 38.96 12.58
N TYR A 177 -45.01 38.83 13.40
CA TYR A 177 -44.08 39.92 13.72
C TYR A 177 -44.76 41.25 14.15
N GLY A 178 -45.96 41.18 14.72
CA GLY A 178 -46.73 42.37 15.15
C GLY A 178 -47.56 43.03 14.05
N LEU A 179 -47.73 42.41 12.88
CA LEU A 179 -48.61 42.88 11.81
C LEU A 179 -49.75 41.88 11.55
N SER A 180 -50.97 42.39 11.46
CA SER A 180 -52.16 41.58 11.20
C SER A 180 -52.11 40.93 9.79
N ALA A 181 -52.51 39.67 9.67
CA ALA A 181 -52.62 38.96 8.39
C ALA A 181 -53.97 39.28 7.71
N THR A 182 -53.95 40.03 6.60
CA THR A 182 -55.15 40.56 5.94
C THR A 182 -55.63 39.72 4.76
N GLN A 183 -54.74 38.95 4.12
CA GLN A 183 -55.12 37.95 3.12
C GLN A 183 -54.41 36.64 3.41
N ASN A 184 -55.15 35.54 3.47
CA ASN A 184 -54.63 34.19 3.70
C ASN A 184 -55.17 33.28 2.61
N LYS A 185 -54.31 32.79 1.72
CA LYS A 185 -54.70 31.95 0.58
C LYS A 185 -53.88 30.68 0.54
N VAL A 186 -54.52 29.62 0.04
CA VAL A 186 -53.83 28.41 -0.41
C VAL A 186 -54.16 28.16 -1.87
N GLU A 187 -53.12 27.92 -2.65
CA GLU A 187 -53.18 27.60 -4.07
C GLU A 187 -52.78 26.14 -4.22
N ILE A 188 -53.64 25.34 -4.84
CA ILE A 188 -53.45 23.89 -4.97
C ILE A 188 -53.52 23.48 -6.44
N LYS A 189 -52.59 22.61 -6.87
CA LYS A 189 -52.68 21.94 -8.17
C LYS A 189 -52.06 20.56 -8.11
N LYS A 190 -52.48 19.66 -9.00
CA LYS A 190 -51.74 18.43 -9.25
C LYS A 190 -50.40 18.77 -9.91
N THR A 191 -49.35 18.01 -9.67
CA THR A 191 -48.03 18.26 -10.30
C THR A 191 -48.07 18.22 -11.83
N THR A 192 -49.02 17.47 -12.39
CA THR A 192 -49.27 17.36 -13.84
C THR A 192 -50.05 18.55 -14.42
N GLU A 193 -50.56 19.45 -13.60
CA GLU A 193 -51.36 20.60 -14.03
C GLU A 193 -50.51 21.86 -14.10
N SER A 194 -50.81 22.73 -15.07
CA SER A 194 -50.09 23.99 -15.24
C SER A 194 -50.57 25.06 -14.24
N SER A 195 -51.86 25.10 -13.94
CA SER A 195 -52.53 26.19 -13.23
C SER A 195 -52.92 25.81 -11.80
N TYR A 196 -52.86 26.78 -10.88
CA TYR A 196 -53.33 26.62 -9.51
C TYR A 196 -54.80 26.98 -9.37
N THR A 197 -55.51 26.25 -8.50
CA THR A 197 -56.81 26.70 -7.97
C THR A 197 -56.59 27.39 -6.64
N THR A 198 -57.11 28.61 -6.49
CA THR A 198 -56.90 29.45 -5.30
C THR A 198 -58.09 29.37 -4.35
N TYR A 199 -57.81 29.23 -3.06
CA TYR A 199 -58.80 29.20 -1.98
C TYR A 199 -58.42 30.16 -0.87
N ASN A 200 -59.42 30.75 -0.20
CA ASN A 200 -59.20 31.54 1.00
C ASN A 200 -59.14 30.63 2.23
N MET A 201 -58.17 30.87 3.12
CA MET A 201 -58.01 30.13 4.37
C MET A 201 -58.64 30.90 5.54
N SER A 202 -59.20 30.19 6.51
CA SER A 202 -59.66 30.78 7.77
C SER A 202 -58.46 31.03 8.71
N LEU A 203 -58.47 32.16 9.43
CA LEU A 203 -57.45 32.51 10.42
C LEU A 203 -58.04 32.36 11.83
N SER A 204 -57.39 31.59 12.70
CA SER A 204 -57.72 31.46 14.12
C SER A 204 -56.45 31.62 14.95
N GLY A 205 -56.35 32.74 15.68
CA GLY A 205 -55.11 33.13 16.35
C GLY A 205 -53.99 33.35 15.33
N THR A 206 -52.96 32.52 15.38
CA THR A 206 -51.82 32.54 14.45
C THR A 206 -51.82 31.35 13.48
N THR A 207 -52.91 30.61 13.36
CA THR A 207 -52.99 29.44 12.47
C THR A 207 -53.99 29.68 11.35
N ILE A 208 -53.56 29.46 10.11
CA ILE A 208 -54.44 29.44 8.94
C ILE A 208 -54.83 28.00 8.59
N SER A 209 -56.08 27.79 8.19
CA SER A 209 -56.59 26.46 7.85
C SER A 209 -57.55 26.46 6.67
N TYR A 210 -57.52 25.38 5.89
CA TYR A 210 -58.46 25.13 4.80
C TYR A 210 -58.69 23.62 4.66
N ASN A 211 -59.95 23.20 4.68
CA ASN A 211 -60.32 21.82 4.41
C ASN A 211 -60.42 21.59 2.91
N TRP A 212 -59.50 20.80 2.37
CA TRP A 212 -59.41 20.47 0.96
C TRP A 212 -59.68 18.99 0.74
N THR A 213 -60.53 18.65 -0.24
CA THR A 213 -60.73 17.26 -0.68
C THR A 213 -59.96 17.03 -1.98
N PRO A 214 -58.95 16.16 -2.01
CA PRO A 214 -58.23 15.82 -3.23
C PRO A 214 -59.18 15.18 -4.26
N THR A 215 -59.06 15.57 -5.52
CA THR A 215 -59.89 15.04 -6.62
C THR A 215 -59.38 13.71 -7.16
N ALA A 216 -58.11 13.39 -6.91
CA ALA A 216 -57.46 12.15 -7.30
C ALA A 216 -56.29 11.79 -6.36
N TYR A 217 -55.84 10.54 -6.42
CA TYR A 217 -54.54 10.16 -5.88
C TYR A 217 -53.39 10.73 -6.74
N GLY A 218 -52.23 10.95 -6.11
CA GLY A 218 -51.04 11.49 -6.76
C GLY A 218 -50.41 12.66 -6.01
N ASP A 219 -49.46 13.32 -6.67
CA ASP A 219 -48.68 14.42 -6.09
C ASP A 219 -49.34 15.78 -6.36
N TYR A 220 -49.31 16.65 -5.35
CA TYR A 220 -49.90 17.98 -5.38
C TYR A 220 -48.92 19.03 -4.90
N ASN A 221 -48.82 20.13 -5.66
CA ASN A 221 -48.12 21.32 -5.24
C ASN A 221 -49.10 22.21 -4.46
N ILE A 222 -48.73 22.56 -3.23
CA ILE A 222 -49.46 23.42 -2.33
C ILE A 222 -48.65 24.70 -2.14
N ARG A 223 -49.26 25.85 -2.41
CA ARG A 223 -48.66 27.16 -2.23
C ARG A 223 -49.47 27.97 -1.24
N TYR A 224 -48.85 28.35 -0.14
CA TYR A 224 -49.44 29.22 0.86
C TYR A 224 -49.03 30.66 0.56
N THR A 225 -49.99 31.57 0.52
CA THR A 225 -49.78 32.99 0.26
C THR A 225 -50.44 33.79 1.37
N VAL A 226 -49.66 34.56 2.12
CA VAL A 226 -50.16 35.44 3.19
C VAL A 226 -49.73 36.88 2.91
N VAL A 227 -50.64 37.84 3.10
CA VAL A 227 -50.38 39.28 2.99
C VAL A 227 -50.66 39.93 4.34
N ASN A 228 -49.73 40.78 4.81
CA ASN A 228 -49.89 41.52 6.07
C ASN A 228 -50.67 42.84 5.90
N SER A 229 -50.94 43.53 7.01
CA SER A 229 -51.73 44.78 7.08
C SER A 229 -51.12 45.97 6.34
N VAL A 230 -49.85 45.88 5.96
CA VAL A 230 -49.12 46.91 5.18
C VAL A 230 -48.83 46.47 3.74
N GLY A 231 -49.44 45.36 3.28
CA GLY A 231 -49.40 44.91 1.89
C GLY A 231 -48.20 44.05 1.49
N VAL A 232 -47.36 43.61 2.43
CA VAL A 232 -46.22 42.72 2.15
C VAL A 232 -46.69 41.27 2.08
N SER A 233 -46.34 40.57 0.99
CA SER A 233 -46.74 39.18 0.74
C SER A 233 -45.59 38.19 0.98
N THR A 234 -45.92 37.05 1.60
CA THR A 234 -45.05 35.87 1.73
C THR A 234 -45.65 34.68 0.99
N ILE A 235 -44.82 33.94 0.27
CA ILE A 235 -45.19 32.72 -0.46
C ILE A 235 -44.31 31.56 0.01
N VAL A 236 -44.92 30.43 0.37
CA VAL A 236 -44.24 29.17 0.67
C VAL A 236 -44.84 28.04 -0.15
N ASN A 237 -44.00 27.27 -0.85
CA ASN A 237 -44.43 26.09 -1.61
C ASN A 237 -44.05 24.81 -0.85
N THR A 238 -44.92 23.80 -0.89
CA THR A 238 -44.68 22.45 -0.41
C THR A 238 -45.36 21.45 -1.35
N THR A 239 -44.88 20.22 -1.40
CA THR A 239 -45.44 19.12 -2.18
C THR A 239 -45.98 18.07 -1.24
N ILE A 240 -47.17 17.53 -1.49
CA ILE A 240 -47.73 16.40 -0.75
C ILE A 240 -48.17 15.31 -1.72
N LYS A 241 -48.11 14.05 -1.27
CA LYS A 241 -48.58 12.88 -2.04
C LYS A 241 -49.79 12.26 -1.37
N ILE A 242 -50.90 12.15 -2.10
CA ILE A 242 -52.10 11.43 -1.65
C ILE A 242 -52.04 10.01 -2.20
N ALA A 243 -51.92 9.02 -1.32
CA ALA A 243 -51.76 7.61 -1.69
C ALA A 243 -52.78 6.71 -0.97
N ILE A 244 -53.12 5.58 -1.59
CA ILE A 244 -54.02 4.57 -1.03
C ILE A 244 -53.32 3.77 0.08
N THR A 245 -52.03 3.48 -0.13
CA THR A 245 -51.20 2.63 0.73
C THR A 245 -49.87 3.28 1.05
N ALA A 246 -49.29 2.94 2.19
CA ALA A 246 -47.94 3.36 2.51
C ALA A 246 -46.93 2.66 1.58
N PRO A 247 -45.75 3.25 1.31
CA PRO A 247 -44.70 2.59 0.55
C PRO A 247 -44.23 1.29 1.22
N ALA A 248 -43.92 0.27 0.43
CA ALA A 248 -43.30 -0.96 0.92
C ALA A 248 -41.92 -0.68 1.55
N VAL A 249 -41.48 -1.54 2.49
CA VAL A 249 -40.15 -1.46 3.08
C VAL A 249 -39.20 -2.38 2.33
N ILE A 250 -38.16 -1.82 1.71
CA ILE A 250 -37.12 -2.58 0.99
C ILE A 250 -35.89 -2.70 1.89
N ASN A 251 -35.47 -3.92 2.19
CA ASN A 251 -34.27 -4.20 2.99
C ASN A 251 -33.24 -4.98 2.15
N ILE A 252 -32.10 -4.35 1.84
CA ILE A 252 -31.00 -4.98 1.12
C ILE A 252 -30.17 -5.78 2.13
N THR A 253 -30.12 -7.10 1.96
CA THR A 253 -29.47 -8.01 2.91
C THR A 253 -28.03 -8.32 2.54
N SER A 254 -27.69 -8.29 1.25
CA SER A 254 -26.32 -8.45 0.76
C SER A 254 -26.21 -7.89 -0.67
N PRO A 255 -25.06 -7.34 -1.07
CA PRO A 255 -23.92 -6.98 -0.22
C PRO A 255 -24.19 -5.75 0.64
N LEU A 256 -23.32 -5.52 1.63
CA LEU A 256 -23.38 -4.31 2.46
C LEU A 256 -23.13 -3.07 1.60
N ASN A 257 -23.74 -1.95 1.98
CA ASN A 257 -23.50 -0.68 1.31
C ASN A 257 -22.02 -0.27 1.38
N SER A 258 -21.50 0.32 0.30
CA SER A 258 -20.10 0.68 0.12
C SER A 258 -19.10 -0.48 0.02
N THR A 259 -19.57 -1.71 -0.21
CA THR A 259 -18.68 -2.86 -0.48
C THR A 259 -17.87 -2.64 -1.76
N SER A 260 -16.60 -3.07 -1.76
CA SER A 260 -15.71 -3.02 -2.91
C SER A 260 -15.42 -4.41 -3.47
N TYR A 261 -15.43 -4.56 -4.80
CA TYR A 261 -15.09 -5.79 -5.51
C TYR A 261 -13.94 -5.53 -6.48
N SER A 262 -12.90 -6.37 -6.44
CA SER A 262 -11.82 -6.34 -7.43
C SER A 262 -12.12 -7.33 -8.55
N GLN A 263 -12.27 -6.84 -9.79
CA GLN A 263 -12.63 -7.67 -10.94
C GLN A 263 -11.78 -7.30 -12.15
N LEU A 264 -11.06 -8.28 -12.73
CA LEU A 264 -10.31 -8.07 -13.97
C LEU A 264 -11.25 -7.94 -15.18
N ASN A 265 -12.31 -8.76 -15.19
CA ASN A 265 -13.43 -8.68 -16.14
C ASN A 265 -14.72 -8.58 -15.32
N PHE A 266 -15.70 -7.82 -15.81
CA PHE A 266 -16.98 -7.70 -15.09
C PHE A 266 -17.67 -9.06 -14.99
N SER A 267 -17.96 -9.45 -13.75
CA SER A 267 -18.66 -10.68 -13.42
C SER A 267 -19.88 -10.37 -12.54
N PRO A 268 -20.97 -11.15 -12.65
CA PRO A 268 -22.18 -10.90 -11.88
C PRO A 268 -21.94 -10.90 -10.36
N ILE A 269 -22.47 -9.89 -9.68
CA ILE A 269 -22.53 -9.75 -8.23
C ILE A 269 -23.98 -10.00 -7.79
N SER A 270 -24.17 -10.96 -6.89
CA SER A 270 -25.48 -11.31 -6.36
C SER A 270 -25.94 -10.29 -5.33
N ILE A 271 -27.07 -9.64 -5.59
CA ILE A 271 -27.71 -8.67 -4.71
C ILE A 271 -28.98 -9.30 -4.15
N THR A 272 -29.02 -9.51 -2.84
CA THR A 272 -30.16 -10.09 -2.14
C THR A 272 -30.90 -9.03 -1.33
N PHE A 273 -32.22 -9.05 -1.39
CA PHE A 273 -33.06 -8.09 -0.69
C PHE A 273 -34.44 -8.66 -0.39
N THR A 274 -35.12 -8.10 0.62
CA THR A 274 -36.51 -8.41 0.95
C THR A 274 -37.39 -7.18 0.80
N ILE A 275 -38.67 -7.40 0.49
CA ILE A 275 -39.64 -6.31 0.36
C ILE A 275 -40.85 -6.63 1.22
N GLN A 276 -41.12 -5.82 2.24
CA GLN A 276 -42.33 -5.95 3.06
C GLN A 276 -43.42 -5.03 2.51
N PRO A 277 -44.48 -5.56 1.86
CA PRO A 277 -45.60 -4.75 1.40
C PRO A 277 -46.38 -4.16 2.59
N SER A 278 -47.02 -3.03 2.36
CA SER A 278 -47.90 -2.42 3.36
C SER A 278 -49.18 -3.22 3.56
N SER A 279 -49.77 -3.12 4.75
CA SER A 279 -51.03 -3.81 5.08
C SER A 279 -52.11 -3.55 4.02
N GLY A 280 -52.69 -4.62 3.48
CA GLY A 280 -53.71 -4.56 2.41
C GLY A 280 -53.17 -4.36 0.98
N SER A 281 -51.85 -4.44 0.76
CA SER A 281 -51.22 -4.34 -0.57
C SER A 281 -50.38 -5.56 -0.92
N SER A 282 -50.09 -5.73 -2.21
CA SER A 282 -49.13 -6.72 -2.73
C SER A 282 -48.19 -6.06 -3.74
N ILE A 283 -46.97 -6.60 -3.88
CA ILE A 283 -45.97 -6.06 -4.82
C ILE A 283 -46.37 -6.42 -6.25
N SER A 284 -46.56 -5.40 -7.10
CA SER A 284 -46.95 -5.56 -8.50
C SER A 284 -45.74 -5.63 -9.44
N SER A 285 -44.69 -4.85 -9.17
CA SER A 285 -43.47 -4.82 -10.00
C SER A 285 -42.25 -4.41 -9.19
N ILE A 286 -41.09 -4.91 -9.62
CA ILE A 286 -39.78 -4.56 -9.05
C ILE A 286 -38.84 -4.22 -10.20
N GLN A 287 -38.16 -3.10 -10.08
CA GLN A 287 -37.18 -2.62 -11.04
C GLN A 287 -35.85 -2.40 -10.35
N PHE A 288 -34.81 -3.08 -10.84
CA PHE A 288 -33.43 -2.80 -10.50
C PHE A 288 -32.87 -1.76 -11.48
N LYS A 289 -32.13 -0.78 -10.98
CA LYS A 289 -31.52 0.29 -11.76
C LYS A 289 -30.06 0.43 -11.41
N ASP A 290 -29.21 0.47 -12.43
CA ASP A 290 -27.86 0.99 -12.31
C ASP A 290 -27.91 2.45 -12.75
N LEU A 291 -27.92 3.36 -11.78
CA LEU A 291 -28.03 4.80 -12.04
C LEU A 291 -26.74 5.36 -12.66
N THR A 292 -25.61 4.68 -12.49
CA THR A 292 -24.31 5.10 -13.05
C THR A 292 -24.20 4.71 -14.51
N ALA A 293 -24.63 3.49 -14.86
CA ALA A 293 -24.70 3.04 -16.25
C ALA A 293 -25.96 3.51 -16.98
N GLY A 294 -26.96 4.05 -16.28
CA GLY A 294 -28.25 4.44 -16.86
C GLY A 294 -29.10 3.24 -17.32
N THR A 295 -28.89 2.06 -16.75
CA THR A 295 -29.59 0.83 -17.15
C THR A 295 -30.66 0.41 -16.15
N SER A 296 -31.64 -0.36 -16.61
CA SER A 296 -32.72 -0.85 -15.78
C SER A 296 -33.17 -2.25 -16.17
N SER A 297 -33.55 -3.07 -15.19
CA SER A 297 -33.98 -4.46 -15.39
C SER A 297 -35.14 -4.80 -14.46
N ASN A 298 -36.07 -5.61 -14.95
CA ASN A 298 -37.19 -6.09 -14.13
C ASN A 298 -36.73 -7.26 -13.26
N VAL A 299 -37.20 -7.30 -12.01
CA VAL A 299 -37.03 -8.45 -11.11
C VAL A 299 -38.39 -9.13 -10.95
N ILE A 300 -38.43 -10.44 -11.18
CA ILE A 300 -39.67 -11.23 -11.12
C ILE A 300 -40.14 -11.29 -9.66
N THR A 301 -41.41 -10.95 -9.42
CA THR A 301 -42.03 -11.00 -8.10
C THR A 301 -42.27 -12.45 -7.64
N ASN A 302 -42.26 -12.69 -6.32
CA ASN A 302 -42.57 -14.00 -5.75
C ASN A 302 -43.35 -13.85 -4.44
N SER A 303 -43.96 -14.94 -3.96
CA SER A 303 -44.79 -14.93 -2.75
C SER A 303 -44.00 -14.85 -1.45
N GLN A 304 -42.70 -15.18 -1.49
CA GLN A 304 -41.80 -15.15 -0.33
C GLN A 304 -41.24 -13.75 -0.04
N ASN A 305 -41.43 -12.79 -0.94
CA ASN A 305 -40.94 -11.41 -0.79
C ASN A 305 -39.43 -11.30 -0.53
N SER A 306 -38.68 -12.29 -1.03
CA SER A 306 -37.23 -12.39 -0.92
C SER A 306 -36.66 -12.60 -2.32
N TYR A 307 -35.68 -11.78 -2.69
CA TYR A 307 -35.23 -11.64 -4.06
C TYR A 307 -33.71 -11.74 -4.15
N THR A 308 -33.24 -12.24 -5.29
CA THR A 308 -31.82 -12.25 -5.66
C THR A 308 -31.71 -11.76 -7.09
N PHE A 309 -30.89 -10.74 -7.31
CA PHE A 309 -30.61 -10.19 -8.62
C PHE A 309 -29.10 -10.21 -8.89
N ASN A 310 -28.69 -10.84 -9.98
CA ASN A 310 -27.30 -10.91 -10.39
C ASN A 310 -26.95 -9.70 -11.27
N TRP A 311 -26.45 -8.64 -10.64
CA TRP A 311 -26.02 -7.43 -11.34
C TRP A 311 -24.61 -7.58 -11.88
N THR A 312 -24.41 -7.37 -13.18
CA THR A 312 -23.06 -7.31 -13.77
C THR A 312 -22.67 -5.85 -13.94
N PRO A 313 -21.57 -5.38 -13.32
CA PRO A 313 -21.12 -4.01 -13.49
C PRO A 313 -20.81 -3.66 -14.94
N GLN A 314 -20.95 -2.39 -15.30
CA GLN A 314 -20.54 -1.86 -16.60
C GLN A 314 -19.42 -0.83 -16.50
N ASN A 315 -19.12 -0.34 -15.29
CA ASN A 315 -18.11 0.67 -15.03
C ASN A 315 -17.25 0.30 -13.81
N TYR A 316 -15.95 0.58 -13.90
CA TYR A 316 -15.09 0.63 -12.72
C TYR A 316 -15.34 1.91 -11.92
N GLY A 317 -15.04 1.88 -10.63
CA GLY A 317 -15.31 2.96 -9.68
C GLY A 317 -16.61 2.75 -8.91
N SER A 318 -17.12 3.83 -8.32
CA SER A 318 -18.35 3.81 -7.52
C SER A 318 -19.57 3.74 -8.43
N ASN A 319 -20.41 2.72 -8.23
CA ASN A 319 -21.66 2.47 -8.94
C ASN A 319 -22.83 2.67 -7.98
N SER A 320 -23.75 3.57 -8.34
CA SER A 320 -24.98 3.83 -7.61
C SER A 320 -26.12 2.99 -8.18
N LEU A 321 -26.68 2.13 -7.34
CA LEU A 321 -27.72 1.15 -7.67
C LEU A 321 -29.00 1.50 -6.92
N GLN A 322 -30.15 1.20 -7.51
CA GLN A 322 -31.46 1.45 -6.90
C GLN A 322 -32.41 0.28 -7.18
N ILE A 323 -33.14 -0.13 -6.15
CA ILE A 323 -34.29 -1.03 -6.25
C ILE A 323 -35.54 -0.17 -6.10
N ALA A 324 -36.45 -0.25 -7.06
CA ALA A 324 -37.76 0.40 -7.02
C ALA A 324 -38.86 -0.68 -7.03
N ALA A 325 -39.69 -0.70 -6.00
CA ALA A 325 -40.81 -1.65 -5.88
C ALA A 325 -42.12 -0.88 -5.91
N THR A 326 -43.05 -1.28 -6.77
CA THR A 326 -44.39 -0.69 -6.87
C THR A 326 -45.42 -1.71 -6.42
N ASP A 327 -46.38 -1.29 -5.61
CA ASP A 327 -47.48 -2.15 -5.17
C ASP A 327 -48.65 -2.17 -6.17
N ASN A 328 -49.67 -2.96 -5.90
CA ASN A 328 -50.89 -3.08 -6.71
C ASN A 328 -51.78 -1.82 -6.70
N ASN A 329 -51.49 -0.84 -5.84
CA ASN A 329 -52.17 0.45 -5.76
C ASN A 329 -51.36 1.59 -6.40
N GLY A 330 -50.22 1.28 -7.03
CA GLY A 330 -49.36 2.25 -7.71
C GLY A 330 -48.41 3.02 -6.79
N THR A 331 -48.28 2.64 -5.52
CA THR A 331 -47.33 3.25 -4.59
C THR A 331 -45.94 2.65 -4.79
N THR A 332 -44.96 3.49 -5.11
CA THR A 332 -43.56 3.07 -5.30
C THR A 332 -42.71 3.38 -4.07
N ALA A 333 -41.91 2.41 -3.65
CA ALA A 333 -40.81 2.56 -2.69
C ALA A 333 -39.47 2.38 -3.40
N THR A 334 -38.41 3.06 -2.92
CA THR A 334 -37.06 2.91 -3.45
C THR A 334 -36.03 2.72 -2.36
N SER A 335 -35.00 1.91 -2.61
CA SER A 335 -33.82 1.77 -1.76
C SER A 335 -32.55 1.77 -2.60
N GLY A 336 -31.49 2.41 -2.09
CA GLY A 336 -30.21 2.59 -2.79
C GLY A 336 -29.10 1.71 -2.24
N LEU A 337 -28.18 1.32 -3.12
CA LEU A 337 -26.96 0.59 -2.80
C LEU A 337 -25.79 1.19 -3.58
N GLN A 338 -24.67 1.48 -2.91
CA GLN A 338 -23.44 1.93 -3.56
C GLN A 338 -22.41 0.82 -3.50
N LEU A 339 -21.86 0.40 -4.65
CA LEU A 339 -20.79 -0.59 -4.74
C LEU A 339 -19.61 -0.02 -5.51
N THR A 340 -18.38 -0.34 -5.11
CA THR A 340 -17.17 0.09 -5.83
C THR A 340 -16.54 -1.08 -6.57
N ILE A 341 -16.30 -0.94 -7.87
CA ILE A 341 -15.65 -1.97 -8.69
C ILE A 341 -14.23 -1.51 -9.01
N VAL A 342 -13.23 -2.23 -8.53
CA VAL A 342 -11.81 -1.88 -8.70
C VAL A 342 -11.25 -2.69 -9.87
N ASN A 343 -10.61 -2.02 -10.83
CA ASN A 343 -9.81 -2.68 -11.85
C ASN A 343 -8.43 -3.01 -11.28
N PRO A 344 -8.09 -4.28 -10.98
CA PRO A 344 -6.76 -4.62 -10.46
C PRO A 344 -5.62 -4.32 -11.44
N ALA A 345 -5.93 -4.16 -12.74
CA ALA A 345 -4.97 -3.81 -13.78
C ALA A 345 -4.63 -2.31 -13.82
N THR A 346 -5.32 -1.44 -13.05
CA THR A 346 -5.00 0.00 -13.00
C THR A 346 -4.87 0.49 -11.55
N GLN A 347 -3.85 1.30 -11.27
CA GLN A 347 -3.63 1.87 -9.94
C GLN A 347 -3.19 3.34 -10.04
N ASN A 348 -3.88 4.23 -9.33
CA ASN A 348 -3.48 5.64 -9.24
C ASN A 348 -2.40 5.81 -8.16
N ILE A 349 -1.37 6.60 -8.44
CA ILE A 349 -0.23 6.88 -7.55
C ILE A 349 0.00 8.39 -7.51
N SER A 350 0.21 8.95 -6.31
CA SER A 350 0.64 10.35 -6.17
C SER A 350 2.11 10.40 -5.80
N PHE A 351 2.89 11.29 -6.41
CA PHE A 351 4.28 11.51 -6.00
C PHE A 351 4.39 12.14 -4.61
N ALA A 352 3.36 12.86 -4.14
CA ALA A 352 3.33 13.41 -2.78
C ALA A 352 3.18 12.31 -1.70
N SER A 353 2.62 11.16 -2.06
CA SER A 353 2.43 9.99 -1.21
C SER A 353 2.91 8.71 -1.89
N LEU A 354 4.10 8.78 -2.49
CA LEU A 354 4.66 7.67 -3.27
C LEU A 354 4.87 6.45 -2.36
N PRO A 355 4.29 5.27 -2.68
CA PRO A 355 4.57 4.07 -1.91
C PRO A 355 6.05 3.69 -2.05
N ASN A 356 6.62 2.99 -1.07
CA ASN A 356 7.99 2.49 -1.21
C ASN A 356 8.10 1.46 -2.35
N GLN A 357 7.04 0.69 -2.59
CA GLN A 357 7.01 -0.35 -3.61
C GLN A 357 5.63 -0.45 -4.26
N ILE A 358 5.60 -0.53 -5.60
CA ILE A 358 4.43 -0.90 -6.39
C ILE A 358 4.47 -2.39 -6.75
N LYS A 359 3.29 -2.98 -6.97
CA LYS A 359 3.14 -4.44 -7.11
C LYS A 359 2.39 -4.80 -8.37
N ALA A 360 2.76 -5.90 -9.00
CA ALA A 360 2.02 -6.55 -10.09
C ALA A 360 2.11 -8.08 -9.98
N ILE A 361 1.37 -8.77 -10.84
CA ILE A 361 1.31 -10.23 -10.89
C ILE A 361 1.87 -10.68 -12.24
N SER A 362 2.72 -11.70 -12.24
CA SER A 362 3.26 -12.29 -13.45
C SER A 362 2.14 -12.71 -14.42
N GLY A 363 2.26 -12.34 -15.69
CA GLY A 363 1.24 -12.60 -16.72
C GLY A 363 0.09 -11.59 -16.78
N ILE A 364 -0.05 -10.68 -15.81
CA ILE A 364 -1.12 -9.66 -15.81
C ILE A 364 -0.52 -8.28 -16.05
N GLN A 365 -0.85 -7.66 -17.20
CA GLN A 365 -0.45 -6.29 -17.48
C GLN A 365 -1.04 -5.34 -16.45
N LYS A 366 -0.24 -4.38 -15.98
CA LYS A 366 -0.68 -3.41 -14.98
C LYS A 366 -0.28 -2.00 -15.37
N THR A 367 -1.20 -1.08 -15.16
CA THR A 367 -1.09 0.34 -15.50
C THR A 367 -1.05 1.15 -14.22
N PHE A 368 0.01 1.92 -14.01
CA PHE A 368 0.12 2.89 -12.93
C PHE A 368 -0.10 4.29 -13.49
N VAL A 369 -1.07 5.02 -12.95
CA VAL A 369 -1.40 6.38 -13.38
C VAL A 369 -0.90 7.35 -12.31
N PHE A 370 0.07 8.17 -12.65
CA PHE A 370 0.68 9.13 -11.72
C PHE A 370 0.01 10.50 -11.80
N ASP A 371 0.19 11.34 -10.77
CA ASP A 371 -0.31 12.72 -10.76
C ASP A 371 0.60 13.72 -11.51
N LYS A 372 1.74 13.27 -12.03
CA LYS A 372 2.65 14.03 -12.90
C LYS A 372 3.03 13.23 -14.15
N THR A 373 3.33 13.95 -15.24
CA THR A 373 3.86 13.37 -16.48
C THR A 373 5.24 12.75 -16.25
N ILE A 374 5.45 11.55 -16.78
CA ILE A 374 6.71 10.81 -16.72
C ILE A 374 7.48 11.06 -18.01
N THR A 375 8.75 11.49 -17.89
CA THR A 375 9.63 11.76 -19.04
C THR A 375 10.63 10.64 -19.30
N SER A 376 11.08 9.93 -18.26
CA SER A 376 11.94 8.76 -18.42
C SER A 376 11.82 7.78 -17.25
N LEU A 377 12.15 6.52 -17.52
CA LEU A 377 12.27 5.45 -16.53
C LEU A 377 13.58 4.71 -16.74
N LYS A 378 14.32 4.47 -15.66
CA LYS A 378 15.38 3.46 -15.60
C LYS A 378 14.99 2.32 -14.68
N ARG A 379 15.48 1.11 -14.93
CA ARG A 379 15.13 -0.10 -14.18
C ARG A 379 16.35 -0.98 -13.90
N ARG A 380 16.60 -1.25 -12.61
CA ARG A 380 17.73 -2.06 -12.16
C ARG A 380 17.74 -3.48 -12.74
N ASN A 381 16.56 -4.08 -12.90
CA ASN A 381 16.41 -5.42 -13.44
C ASN A 381 15.54 -5.41 -14.70
N VAL A 382 16.19 -5.40 -15.86
CA VAL A 382 15.54 -5.38 -17.18
C VAL A 382 14.83 -6.69 -17.54
N THR A 383 15.03 -7.75 -16.76
CA THR A 383 14.60 -9.12 -17.10
C THR A 383 13.20 -9.47 -16.59
N VAL A 384 12.64 -8.68 -15.68
CA VAL A 384 11.39 -9.01 -14.95
C VAL A 384 10.12 -8.41 -15.57
N PHE A 385 10.21 -7.34 -16.36
CA PHE A 385 9.07 -6.75 -17.08
C PHE A 385 9.52 -6.10 -18.39
N ASP A 386 8.61 -5.64 -19.22
CA ASP A 386 8.78 -4.54 -20.17
C ASP A 386 7.82 -3.41 -19.79
N TYR A 387 7.99 -2.23 -20.38
CA TYR A 387 7.13 -1.09 -20.06
C TYR A 387 6.86 -0.18 -21.25
N THR A 388 5.78 0.61 -21.12
CA THR A 388 5.48 1.74 -21.99
C THR A 388 5.07 2.93 -21.12
N ILE A 389 5.43 4.14 -21.55
CA ILE A 389 5.06 5.39 -20.87
C ILE A 389 4.22 6.22 -21.83
N THR A 390 3.10 6.76 -21.35
CA THR A 390 2.24 7.68 -22.12
C THR A 390 1.72 8.75 -21.18
N GLY A 391 2.23 9.97 -21.31
CA GLY A 391 1.91 11.07 -20.40
C GLY A 391 2.29 10.75 -18.95
N ASN A 392 1.31 10.71 -18.07
CA ASN A 392 1.46 10.36 -16.65
C ASN A 392 1.31 8.86 -16.36
N THR A 393 1.17 8.02 -17.38
CA THR A 393 0.86 6.61 -17.22
C THR A 393 2.08 5.73 -17.50
N LEU A 394 2.42 4.86 -16.56
CA LEU A 394 3.41 3.77 -16.70
C LEU A 394 2.67 2.44 -16.80
N LYS A 395 2.65 1.84 -17.98
CA LYS A 395 2.14 0.49 -18.18
C LYS A 395 3.29 -0.50 -18.14
N ILE A 396 3.23 -1.45 -17.22
CA ILE A 396 4.17 -2.56 -17.11
C ILE A 396 3.57 -3.84 -17.70
N ILE A 397 4.43 -4.62 -18.34
CA ILE A 397 4.14 -5.92 -18.95
C ILE A 397 5.05 -6.91 -18.24
N PRO A 398 4.58 -7.58 -17.17
CA PRO A 398 5.38 -8.55 -16.45
C PRO A 398 5.87 -9.70 -17.34
N LYS A 399 7.16 -10.05 -17.23
CA LYS A 399 7.77 -11.22 -17.91
C LYS A 399 7.87 -12.42 -16.98
N LYS A 400 8.30 -12.18 -15.75
CA LYS A 400 8.44 -13.19 -14.70
C LYS A 400 8.38 -12.54 -13.33
N ALA A 401 8.11 -13.36 -12.32
CA ALA A 401 8.16 -12.94 -10.93
C ALA A 401 9.57 -12.45 -10.54
N GLY A 402 9.64 -11.46 -9.66
CA GLY A 402 10.91 -10.87 -9.22
C GLY A 402 10.78 -9.41 -8.83
N ARG A 403 11.92 -8.71 -8.71
CA ARG A 403 11.99 -7.32 -8.27
C ARG A 403 12.86 -6.46 -9.18
N SER A 404 12.56 -5.17 -9.22
CA SER A 404 13.41 -4.15 -9.81
C SER A 404 13.27 -2.84 -9.05
N GLY A 405 14.39 -2.17 -8.77
CA GLY A 405 14.38 -0.75 -8.46
C GLY A 405 14.09 0.08 -9.72
N LEU A 406 13.34 1.15 -9.55
CA LEU A 406 12.98 2.09 -10.60
C LEU A 406 13.53 3.48 -10.27
N GLN A 407 13.98 4.20 -11.30
CA GLN A 407 14.21 5.64 -11.24
C GLN A 407 13.26 6.31 -12.23
N ILE A 408 12.33 7.11 -11.73
CA ILE A 408 11.32 7.83 -12.52
C ILE A 408 11.70 9.30 -12.56
N THR A 409 11.78 9.86 -13.76
CA THR A 409 11.95 11.31 -13.96
C THR A 409 10.64 11.91 -14.44
N THR A 410 10.23 13.03 -13.83
CA THR A 410 8.99 13.74 -14.16
C THR A 410 9.23 14.95 -15.06
N SER A 411 8.17 15.50 -15.64
CA SER A 411 8.23 16.67 -16.52
C SER A 411 8.76 17.95 -15.88
N ASP A 412 8.75 18.03 -14.54
CA ASP A 412 9.35 19.13 -13.77
C ASP A 412 10.86 18.92 -13.48
N GLY A 413 11.45 17.83 -13.98
CA GLY A 413 12.85 17.47 -13.77
C GLY A 413 13.15 16.70 -12.47
N SER A 414 12.15 16.47 -11.62
CA SER A 414 12.33 15.72 -10.37
C SER A 414 12.64 14.24 -10.62
N ILE A 415 13.46 13.65 -9.75
CA ILE A 415 13.83 12.23 -9.79
C ILE A 415 13.28 11.52 -8.56
N TYR A 416 12.59 10.40 -8.80
CA TYR A 416 12.00 9.56 -7.75
C TYR A 416 12.51 8.12 -7.87
N HIS A 417 12.76 7.50 -6.72
CA HIS A 417 13.11 6.08 -6.64
C HIS A 417 11.97 5.28 -6.03
N LEU A 418 11.66 4.13 -6.65
CA LEU A 418 10.50 3.31 -6.33
C LEU A 418 10.82 1.83 -6.56
N GLY A 419 10.40 0.95 -5.66
CA GLY A 419 10.49 -0.49 -5.88
C GLY A 419 9.36 -1.00 -6.77
N LEU A 420 9.64 -1.98 -7.61
CA LEU A 420 8.63 -2.81 -8.27
C LEU A 420 8.81 -4.26 -7.86
N ARG A 421 7.75 -4.87 -7.35
CA ARG A 421 7.65 -6.32 -7.12
C ARG A 421 6.62 -6.94 -8.06
N ILE A 422 7.01 -8.04 -8.68
CA ILE A 422 6.15 -8.87 -9.51
C ILE A 422 5.99 -10.20 -8.80
N ASP A 423 4.77 -10.47 -8.35
CA ASP A 423 4.39 -11.69 -7.68
C ASP A 423 4.20 -12.83 -8.70
N ASN A 424 4.23 -14.07 -8.21
CA ASN A 424 4.00 -15.25 -9.04
C ASN A 424 2.60 -15.24 -9.64
N THR A 425 2.35 -16.05 -10.67
CA THR A 425 1.05 -16.12 -11.37
C THR A 425 -0.13 -16.43 -10.43
N ASN A 426 0.12 -17.13 -9.32
CA ASN A 426 -0.87 -17.44 -8.29
C ASN A 426 -1.03 -16.33 -7.21
N GLY A 427 -0.35 -15.18 -7.36
CA GLY A 427 -0.36 -14.07 -6.41
C GLY A 427 0.58 -14.23 -5.21
N SER A 428 1.32 -15.34 -5.10
CA SER A 428 2.31 -15.51 -4.02
C SER A 428 3.56 -14.66 -4.25
N VAL A 429 4.16 -14.18 -3.17
CA VAL A 429 5.36 -13.34 -3.22
C VAL A 429 6.56 -14.16 -3.71
N SER A 430 7.28 -13.62 -4.70
CA SER A 430 8.53 -14.21 -5.19
C SER A 430 9.59 -14.14 -4.09
N LYS A 431 10.20 -15.28 -3.71
CA LYS A 431 11.30 -15.28 -2.73
C LYS A 431 12.63 -15.02 -3.45
N TYR A 432 13.41 -16.09 -3.64
CA TYR A 432 14.67 -16.08 -4.41
C TYR A 432 14.41 -16.26 -5.91
N PRO A 433 15.32 -15.79 -6.78
CA PRO A 433 15.34 -16.18 -8.18
C PRO A 433 15.69 -17.68 -8.36
N ASP A 434 15.56 -18.19 -9.59
CA ASP A 434 15.89 -19.59 -9.94
C ASP A 434 17.40 -19.89 -9.96
N TYR A 435 18.24 -18.86 -9.83
CA TYR A 435 19.68 -18.94 -9.68
C TYR A 435 20.09 -18.48 -8.28
N VAL A 436 21.37 -18.59 -7.92
CA VAL A 436 21.85 -18.18 -6.59
C VAL A 436 21.78 -16.67 -6.46
N ALA A 437 21.03 -16.19 -5.48
CA ALA A 437 20.95 -14.76 -5.18
C ALA A 437 22.27 -14.25 -4.61
N VAL A 438 22.60 -13.00 -4.92
CA VAL A 438 23.76 -12.31 -4.35
C VAL A 438 23.30 -11.01 -3.70
N GLY A 439 23.89 -10.70 -2.55
CA GLY A 439 23.68 -9.43 -1.86
C GLY A 439 24.94 -8.87 -1.25
N SER A 440 24.86 -7.61 -0.80
CA SER A 440 25.94 -6.96 -0.06
C SER A 440 25.46 -6.42 1.28
N VAL A 441 26.38 -6.37 2.25
CA VAL A 441 26.19 -5.63 3.49
C VAL A 441 25.95 -4.16 3.15
N SER A 442 25.08 -3.51 3.89
CA SER A 442 24.87 -2.07 3.85
C SER A 442 24.46 -1.54 5.21
N GLU A 443 25.21 -0.54 5.68
CA GLU A 443 24.96 0.20 6.92
C GLU A 443 23.89 1.28 6.74
N ASP A 444 23.30 1.35 5.53
CA ASP A 444 22.28 2.32 5.14
C ASP A 444 22.73 3.77 5.35
N THR A 445 24.03 4.02 5.18
CA THR A 445 24.59 5.38 5.09
C THR A 445 24.10 6.07 3.81
N ASN A 446 24.32 7.38 3.71
CA ASN A 446 23.94 8.10 2.48
C ASN A 446 24.68 7.54 1.25
N ASP A 447 25.95 7.14 1.40
CA ASP A 447 26.75 6.66 0.29
C ASP A 447 26.32 5.26 -0.16
N ASP A 448 26.03 4.35 0.77
CA ASP A 448 25.40 3.07 0.44
C ASP A 448 24.08 3.27 -0.33
N VAL A 449 23.19 4.11 0.20
CA VAL A 449 21.87 4.37 -0.40
C VAL A 449 22.02 4.99 -1.78
N ASN A 450 22.98 5.90 -1.95
CA ASN A 450 23.29 6.53 -3.23
C ASN A 450 23.90 5.55 -4.24
N PHE A 451 24.74 4.61 -3.80
CA PHE A 451 25.28 3.55 -4.65
C PHE A 451 24.16 2.76 -5.32
N PHE A 452 23.10 2.44 -4.57
CA PHE A 452 21.91 1.82 -5.16
C PHE A 452 21.14 2.82 -6.03
N ASN A 453 20.68 3.94 -5.47
CA ASN A 453 19.77 4.86 -6.15
C ASN A 453 20.35 5.38 -7.48
N ASN A 454 21.62 5.78 -7.49
CA ASN A 454 22.28 6.38 -8.64
C ASN A 454 22.91 5.33 -9.58
N GLY A 455 23.09 4.10 -9.12
CA GLY A 455 23.70 3.00 -9.87
C GLY A 455 22.77 2.26 -10.83
N ILE A 456 21.72 2.90 -11.36
CA ILE A 456 20.84 2.27 -12.36
C ILE A 456 21.27 2.70 -13.77
N ASP A 457 21.73 1.73 -14.56
CA ASP A 457 22.11 1.91 -15.96
C ASP A 457 21.48 0.83 -16.85
N ASP A 458 20.53 1.25 -17.69
CA ASP A 458 19.82 0.40 -18.64
C ASP A 458 20.51 0.37 -20.02
N SER A 459 21.49 1.25 -20.24
CA SER A 459 22.20 1.42 -21.51
C SER A 459 23.47 0.57 -21.57
N ASN A 460 24.18 0.46 -20.44
CA ASN A 460 25.28 -0.48 -20.26
C ASN A 460 25.06 -1.23 -18.94
N LEU A 461 24.58 -2.46 -19.04
CA LEU A 461 24.25 -3.28 -17.88
C LEU A 461 25.47 -3.61 -17.01
N LEU A 462 26.71 -3.59 -17.54
CA LEU A 462 27.92 -3.78 -16.74
C LEU A 462 28.21 -2.60 -15.78
N LYS A 463 27.61 -1.44 -16.06
CA LYS A 463 27.66 -0.25 -15.19
C LYS A 463 26.52 -0.20 -14.17
N ASN A 464 25.60 -1.16 -14.22
CA ASN A 464 24.51 -1.24 -13.28
C ASN A 464 25.02 -1.72 -11.91
N ASN A 465 24.30 -1.38 -10.85
CA ASN A 465 24.53 -1.84 -9.49
C ASN A 465 23.36 -2.75 -9.07
N ARG A 466 23.05 -3.75 -9.91
CA ARG A 466 22.03 -4.74 -9.58
C ARG A 466 22.59 -5.75 -8.60
N MET A 467 21.77 -6.08 -7.60
CA MET A 467 21.86 -7.27 -6.77
C MET A 467 20.44 -7.70 -6.38
N GLU A 468 20.26 -8.85 -5.75
CA GLU A 468 18.94 -9.28 -5.27
C GLU A 468 18.69 -8.91 -3.81
N VAL A 469 19.73 -8.98 -2.98
CA VAL A 469 19.64 -8.86 -1.52
C VAL A 469 20.48 -7.69 -1.01
N ARG A 470 20.00 -7.02 0.04
CA ARG A 470 20.84 -6.20 0.95
C ARG A 470 20.76 -6.82 2.33
N TYR A 471 21.83 -6.73 3.11
CA TYR A 471 21.76 -7.09 4.52
C TYR A 471 22.39 -6.07 5.46
N ILE A 472 21.93 -6.06 6.71
CA ILE A 472 22.43 -5.19 7.78
C ILE A 472 22.52 -5.94 9.10
N TYR A 473 23.42 -5.49 9.97
CA TYR A 473 23.51 -5.95 11.35
C TYR A 473 22.49 -5.25 12.25
N ILE A 474 21.78 -6.05 13.04
CA ILE A 474 20.93 -5.64 14.15
C ILE A 474 21.67 -6.07 15.42
N ASN A 475 22.63 -5.25 15.85
CA ASN A 475 23.71 -5.63 16.78
C ASN A 475 23.92 -4.66 17.96
N GLY A 476 24.90 -4.95 18.81
CA GLY A 476 25.27 -4.16 20.00
C GLY A 476 24.45 -4.49 21.24
N GLY A 477 23.83 -5.68 21.25
CA GLY A 477 23.09 -6.20 22.40
C GLY A 477 21.72 -5.56 22.63
N PRO A 478 20.89 -6.15 23.49
CA PRO A 478 19.51 -5.72 23.70
C PRO A 478 19.36 -4.54 24.66
N ILE A 479 20.44 -4.13 25.34
CA ILE A 479 20.42 -3.05 26.35
C ILE A 479 20.91 -1.72 25.76
N ALA A 480 22.07 -1.73 25.08
CA ALA A 480 22.73 -0.52 24.55
C ALA A 480 23.01 -0.61 23.03
N GLY A 481 22.28 -1.49 22.33
CA GLY A 481 22.54 -1.78 20.93
C GLY A 481 21.80 -0.90 19.94
N TRP A 482 21.62 -1.46 18.76
CA TRP A 482 21.15 -0.80 17.54
C TRP A 482 20.01 0.20 17.74
N ASN A 483 19.00 -0.14 18.52
CA ASN A 483 17.82 0.70 18.72
C ASN A 483 18.05 1.85 19.73
N THR A 484 19.20 1.91 20.38
CA THR A 484 19.57 3.00 21.30
C THR A 484 20.40 4.07 20.62
N TRP A 485 21.41 3.68 19.83
CA TRP A 485 22.24 4.61 19.07
C TRP A 485 21.67 4.95 17.69
N GLN A 486 20.79 4.11 17.13
CA GLN A 486 20.00 4.41 15.94
C GLN A 486 18.59 3.78 16.03
N PRO A 487 17.64 4.43 16.74
CA PRO A 487 16.31 3.88 17.00
C PRO A 487 15.49 3.48 15.76
N ASP A 488 15.80 4.06 14.60
CA ASP A 488 15.16 3.80 13.32
C ASP A 488 15.96 2.86 12.40
N ARG A 489 17.03 2.22 12.85
CA ARG A 489 17.93 1.43 11.98
C ARG A 489 17.20 0.35 11.16
N ALA A 490 16.42 -0.52 11.83
CA ALA A 490 15.67 -1.57 11.15
C ALA A 490 14.58 -0.99 10.23
N ILE A 491 13.91 0.08 10.68
CA ILE A 491 12.86 0.81 9.93
C ILE A 491 13.45 1.38 8.63
N LYS A 492 14.53 2.15 8.75
CA LYS A 492 15.20 2.85 7.65
C LYS A 492 15.72 1.86 6.62
N PHE A 493 16.40 0.82 7.07
CA PHE A 493 16.95 -0.22 6.19
C PHE A 493 15.84 -1.01 5.47
N ALA A 494 14.79 -1.43 6.18
CA ALA A 494 13.66 -2.14 5.59
C ALA A 494 12.99 -1.29 4.49
N ARG A 495 12.68 -0.03 4.80
CA ARG A 495 12.07 0.93 3.89
C ARG A 495 12.91 1.16 2.64
N ASN A 496 14.20 1.43 2.81
CA ASN A 496 15.11 1.70 1.70
C ASN A 496 15.32 0.48 0.81
N SER A 497 15.41 -0.72 1.39
CA SER A 497 15.56 -1.97 0.63
C SER A 497 14.38 -2.20 -0.32
N VAL A 498 13.14 -2.05 0.16
CA VAL A 498 11.96 -2.22 -0.71
C VAL A 498 11.84 -1.08 -1.73
N LYS A 499 12.23 0.15 -1.38
CA LYS A 499 12.30 1.29 -2.30
C LYS A 499 13.31 1.10 -3.44
N MET A 500 14.37 0.33 -3.19
CA MET A 500 15.37 -0.03 -4.19
C MET A 500 15.01 -1.29 -4.99
N GLY A 501 13.89 -1.95 -4.65
CA GLY A 501 13.47 -3.21 -5.24
C GLY A 501 14.38 -4.39 -4.86
N LEU A 502 14.87 -4.41 -3.61
CA LEU A 502 15.80 -5.40 -3.08
C LEU A 502 15.17 -6.15 -1.91
N ILE A 503 15.60 -7.39 -1.71
CA ILE A 503 15.17 -8.24 -0.59
C ILE A 503 16.01 -7.89 0.64
N PRO A 504 15.40 -7.49 1.76
CA PRO A 504 16.14 -7.21 2.98
C PRO A 504 16.46 -8.49 3.75
N PHE A 505 17.70 -8.60 4.22
CA PHE A 505 18.17 -9.60 5.18
C PHE A 505 18.70 -8.90 6.44
N PHE A 506 18.46 -9.51 7.59
CA PHE A 506 18.87 -8.95 8.88
C PHE A 506 19.73 -9.96 9.62
N VAL A 507 20.90 -9.54 10.06
CA VAL A 507 21.77 -10.32 10.93
C VAL A 507 21.44 -9.91 12.37
N PHE A 508 20.62 -10.69 13.05
CA PHE A 508 20.22 -10.44 14.44
C PHE A 508 21.33 -10.96 15.35
N TYR A 509 22.12 -10.05 15.91
CA TYR A 509 23.40 -10.36 16.54
C TYR A 509 23.51 -9.69 17.91
N ASN A 510 22.86 -10.27 18.93
CA ASN A 510 22.65 -9.59 20.22
C ASN A 510 23.13 -10.39 21.44
N ILE A 511 23.44 -11.68 21.33
CA ILE A 511 24.02 -12.44 22.45
C ILE A 511 25.50 -12.07 22.63
N PRO A 512 26.35 -12.04 21.58
CA PRO A 512 27.76 -11.68 21.78
C PRO A 512 28.03 -10.18 22.02
N ASP A 513 27.10 -9.31 21.62
CA ASP A 513 27.07 -7.89 21.99
C ASP A 513 28.39 -7.13 21.70
N GLY A 514 29.04 -6.58 22.73
CA GLY A 514 30.22 -5.72 22.63
C GLY A 514 31.54 -6.47 22.75
N SER A 515 31.52 -7.79 22.94
CA SER A 515 32.72 -8.62 22.98
C SER A 515 32.41 -10.06 22.61
N GLU A 516 32.93 -10.49 21.46
CA GLU A 516 32.79 -11.85 20.93
C GLU A 516 33.64 -12.82 21.77
N SER A 517 33.06 -13.39 22.83
CA SER A 517 33.75 -14.38 23.67
C SER A 517 32.81 -15.37 24.34
N TYR A 518 33.32 -16.58 24.55
CA TYR A 518 32.62 -17.63 25.28
C TYR A 518 32.15 -17.18 26.68
N GLU A 519 33.01 -16.48 27.44
CA GLU A 519 32.68 -16.06 28.80
C GLU A 519 31.53 -15.05 28.83
N LEU A 520 31.49 -14.11 27.87
CA LEU A 520 30.44 -13.10 27.80
C LEU A 520 29.11 -13.72 27.34
N ASP A 521 29.15 -14.51 26.28
CA ASP A 521 27.98 -15.22 25.75
C ASP A 521 27.31 -16.05 26.85
N LEU A 522 28.11 -16.82 27.60
CA LEU A 522 27.62 -17.66 28.68
C LEU A 522 27.04 -16.83 29.83
N ALA A 523 27.63 -15.68 30.14
CA ALA A 523 27.10 -14.76 31.15
C ALA A 523 25.75 -14.18 30.72
N HIS A 524 25.63 -13.72 29.48
CA HIS A 524 24.40 -13.15 28.93
C HIS A 524 23.25 -14.14 28.93
N VAL A 525 23.46 -15.38 28.46
CA VAL A 525 22.40 -16.39 28.43
C VAL A 525 22.00 -16.87 29.83
N LYS A 526 22.82 -16.63 30.86
CA LYS A 526 22.54 -16.93 32.28
C LYS A 526 21.89 -15.76 33.03
N ASP A 527 21.87 -14.55 32.47
CA ASP A 527 21.29 -13.37 33.08
C ASP A 527 19.80 -13.19 32.69
N PRO A 528 18.85 -13.30 33.64
CA PRO A 528 17.43 -13.11 33.36
C PRO A 528 17.07 -11.71 32.87
N ALA A 529 17.76 -10.67 33.33
CA ALA A 529 17.51 -9.29 32.91
C ALA A 529 17.95 -9.09 31.46
N TYR A 530 19.14 -9.60 31.12
CA TYR A 530 19.65 -9.56 29.75
C TYR A 530 18.74 -10.32 28.79
N MET A 531 18.34 -11.55 29.13
CA MET A 531 17.48 -12.34 28.27
C MET A 531 16.05 -11.79 28.17
N THR A 532 15.54 -11.12 29.21
CA THR A 532 14.26 -10.39 29.12
C THR A 532 14.38 -9.23 28.12
N ALA A 533 15.48 -8.48 28.16
CA ALA A 533 15.76 -7.44 27.18
C ALA A 533 15.91 -8.02 25.77
N TYR A 534 16.60 -9.16 25.62
CA TYR A 534 16.77 -9.87 24.35
C TYR A 534 15.45 -10.16 23.64
N PHE A 535 14.50 -10.83 24.31
CA PHE A 535 13.22 -11.17 23.68
C PHE A 535 12.35 -9.92 23.44
N SER A 536 12.47 -8.91 24.30
CA SER A 536 11.82 -7.62 24.07
C SER A 536 12.37 -6.92 22.82
N ASN A 537 13.69 -6.98 22.62
CA ASN A 537 14.39 -6.41 21.48
C ASN A 537 14.10 -7.18 20.18
N LEU A 538 14.05 -8.52 20.22
CA LEU A 538 13.63 -9.36 19.10
C LEU A 538 12.20 -9.01 18.64
N ASN A 539 11.27 -8.87 19.58
CA ASN A 539 9.89 -8.45 19.25
C ASN A 539 9.84 -7.02 18.71
N LEU A 540 10.63 -6.09 19.26
CA LEU A 540 10.76 -4.72 18.73
C LEU A 540 11.24 -4.73 17.28
N PHE A 541 12.33 -5.43 17.00
CA PHE A 541 12.89 -5.61 15.66
C PHE A 541 11.84 -6.14 14.67
N LEU A 542 11.17 -7.25 14.99
CA LEU A 542 10.17 -7.85 14.10
C LEU A 542 8.96 -6.93 13.87
N ASN A 543 8.52 -6.19 14.89
CA ASN A 543 7.44 -5.21 14.73
C ASN A 543 7.84 -4.06 13.81
N GLN A 544 9.06 -3.53 13.96
CA GLN A 544 9.57 -2.47 13.10
C GLN A 544 9.71 -2.92 11.64
N VAL A 545 10.28 -4.10 11.41
CA VAL A 545 10.44 -4.66 10.06
C VAL A 545 9.09 -4.91 9.40
N LYS A 546 8.14 -5.52 10.11
CA LYS A 546 6.79 -5.77 9.61
C LYS A 546 6.09 -4.48 9.17
N ALA A 547 6.20 -3.42 9.97
CA ALA A 547 5.53 -2.15 9.69
C ALA A 547 5.95 -1.54 8.34
N GLU A 548 7.20 -1.75 7.93
CA GLU A 548 7.75 -1.21 6.68
C GLU A 548 7.62 -2.19 5.50
N LEU A 549 7.75 -3.50 5.74
CA LEU A 549 7.76 -4.52 4.69
C LEU A 549 6.36 -5.00 4.31
N GLY A 550 5.40 -4.99 5.23
CA GLY A 550 4.06 -5.54 5.02
C GLY A 550 4.11 -7.02 4.65
N ASP A 551 3.81 -7.33 3.39
CA ASP A 551 3.81 -8.70 2.84
C ASP A 551 5.12 -9.04 2.10
N GLU A 552 6.15 -8.21 2.14
CA GLU A 552 7.40 -8.48 1.43
C GLU A 552 8.21 -9.62 2.08
N PHE A 553 8.96 -10.36 1.24
CA PHE A 553 9.86 -11.41 1.68
C PHE A 553 11.12 -10.85 2.33
N PHE A 554 11.54 -11.41 3.47
CA PHE A 554 12.79 -11.05 4.15
C PHE A 554 13.41 -12.24 4.89
N GLY A 555 14.71 -12.14 5.15
CA GLY A 555 15.49 -13.16 5.87
C GLY A 555 16.06 -12.67 7.20
N VAL A 556 16.22 -13.58 8.16
CA VAL A 556 16.87 -13.31 9.46
C VAL A 556 17.96 -14.35 9.72
N VAL A 557 19.22 -13.92 9.81
CA VAL A 557 20.36 -14.72 10.24
C VAL A 557 20.53 -14.51 11.74
N LEU A 558 20.58 -15.59 12.52
CA LEU A 558 20.59 -15.54 13.97
C LEU A 558 21.98 -15.76 14.54
N GLU A 559 22.32 -14.87 15.47
CA GLU A 559 23.38 -14.98 16.46
C GLU A 559 24.67 -15.59 15.91
N PRO A 560 25.35 -14.89 14.97
CA PRO A 560 26.74 -15.19 14.63
C PRO A 560 27.58 -15.44 15.88
N ASP A 561 28.55 -16.35 15.76
CA ASP A 561 29.58 -16.69 16.76
C ASP A 561 29.12 -17.35 18.06
N PHE A 562 27.89 -17.09 18.53
CA PHE A 562 27.38 -17.62 19.79
C PHE A 562 27.50 -19.14 19.90
N LEU A 563 26.88 -19.88 18.96
CA LEU A 563 26.96 -21.35 18.98
C LEU A 563 28.35 -21.86 18.59
N GLY A 564 29.14 -21.06 17.89
CA GLY A 564 30.54 -21.33 17.62
C GLY A 564 31.37 -21.42 18.90
N TYR A 565 31.24 -20.42 19.78
CA TYR A 565 31.89 -20.41 21.10
C TYR A 565 31.40 -21.54 22.00
N MET A 566 30.09 -21.78 22.07
CA MET A 566 29.55 -22.91 22.85
C MET A 566 30.15 -24.24 22.38
N GLN A 567 30.26 -24.44 21.06
CA GLN A 567 30.85 -25.65 20.50
C GLN A 567 32.34 -25.77 20.80
N GLN A 568 33.09 -24.69 20.68
CA GLN A 568 34.54 -24.69 20.88
C GLN A 568 34.92 -25.11 22.31
N TYR A 569 34.07 -24.79 23.28
CA TYR A 569 34.22 -25.14 24.69
C TYR A 569 33.48 -26.44 25.08
N ASN A 570 32.92 -27.16 24.10
CA ASN A 570 32.16 -28.40 24.29
C ASN A 570 30.99 -28.27 25.29
N GLU A 571 30.29 -27.14 25.28
CA GLU A 571 29.14 -26.94 26.16
C GLU A 571 28.02 -27.96 25.86
N PRO A 572 27.51 -28.70 26.86
CA PRO A 572 26.43 -29.64 26.66
C PRO A 572 25.08 -28.94 26.46
N ILE A 573 24.13 -29.63 25.80
CA ILE A 573 22.75 -29.15 25.62
C ILE A 573 22.02 -28.82 26.94
N THR A 574 22.53 -29.36 28.05
CA THR A 574 22.01 -29.21 29.42
C THR A 574 22.61 -28.02 30.17
N THR A 575 23.56 -27.27 29.59
CA THR A 575 24.15 -26.10 30.22
C THR A 575 23.07 -25.12 30.60
N THR A 576 23.02 -24.77 31.87
CA THR A 576 21.98 -23.95 32.48
C THR A 576 21.96 -22.54 31.90
N THR A 577 20.77 -22.05 31.57
CA THR A 577 20.47 -20.68 31.09
C THR A 577 19.32 -20.07 31.88
N ALA A 578 19.07 -18.78 31.65
CA ALA A 578 17.94 -18.07 32.22
C ALA A 578 16.61 -18.33 31.47
N VAL A 579 16.59 -19.14 30.41
CA VAL A 579 15.46 -19.22 29.46
C VAL A 579 15.00 -20.65 29.25
N ASN A 580 13.74 -20.91 29.58
CA ASN A 580 13.06 -22.14 29.20
C ASN A 580 11.92 -21.88 28.21
N ALA A 581 11.13 -22.91 27.94
CA ALA A 581 10.03 -22.86 26.98
C ALA A 581 8.94 -21.82 27.30
N THR A 582 8.75 -21.42 28.56
CA THR A 582 7.63 -20.54 28.97
C THR A 582 8.01 -19.37 29.90
N SER A 583 9.18 -19.37 30.54
CA SER A 583 9.61 -18.33 31.47
C SER A 583 11.08 -17.92 31.32
N ILE A 584 11.40 -16.74 31.83
CA ILE A 584 12.76 -16.20 31.96
C ILE A 584 13.03 -15.94 33.45
N ALA A 585 13.97 -16.66 34.03
CA ALA A 585 14.36 -16.55 35.45
C ALA A 585 15.70 -17.27 35.69
N GLN A 586 16.34 -17.05 36.83
CA GLN A 586 17.65 -17.63 37.10
C GLN A 586 17.61 -19.16 37.00
N ASN A 587 18.49 -19.73 36.17
CA ASN A 587 18.73 -21.17 36.06
C ASN A 587 17.50 -22.04 35.71
N VAL A 588 16.48 -21.48 35.02
CA VAL A 588 15.23 -22.21 34.75
C VAL A 588 15.25 -23.04 33.47
N GLY A 589 16.25 -22.89 32.61
CA GLY A 589 16.36 -23.60 31.34
C GLY A 589 17.77 -24.02 31.00
N THR A 590 17.96 -24.43 29.74
CA THR A 590 19.24 -24.88 29.19
C THR A 590 19.56 -24.20 27.86
N LEU A 591 20.77 -24.40 27.32
CA LEU A 591 21.14 -23.92 25.98
C LEU A 591 20.15 -24.41 24.91
N LYS A 592 19.76 -25.69 24.98
CA LYS A 592 18.75 -26.25 24.07
C LYS A 592 17.41 -25.52 24.18
N THR A 593 16.89 -25.33 25.40
CA THR A 593 15.59 -24.66 25.55
C THR A 593 15.64 -23.19 25.14
N LEU A 594 16.79 -22.52 25.29
CA LEU A 594 17.01 -21.16 24.79
C LEU A 594 16.90 -21.11 23.26
N VAL A 595 17.65 -21.93 22.54
CA VAL A 595 17.63 -21.99 21.06
C VAL A 595 16.24 -22.35 20.55
N GLU A 596 15.61 -23.36 21.15
CA GLU A 596 14.23 -23.75 20.81
C GLU A 596 13.23 -22.62 21.09
N ARG A 597 13.44 -21.83 22.15
CA ARG A 597 12.59 -20.69 22.49
C ARG A 597 12.75 -19.55 21.48
N ILE A 598 13.98 -19.23 21.04
CA ILE A 598 14.23 -18.22 20.00
C ILE A 598 13.51 -18.61 18.71
N ASN A 599 13.69 -19.86 18.26
CA ASN A 599 13.01 -20.37 17.07
C ASN A 599 11.49 -20.35 17.21
N PHE A 600 10.97 -20.69 18.39
CA PHE A 600 9.53 -20.65 18.67
C PHE A 600 8.97 -19.24 18.53
N GLU A 601 9.60 -18.21 19.10
CA GLU A 601 9.10 -16.83 19.02
C GLU A 601 9.10 -16.30 17.57
N LEU A 602 10.15 -16.59 16.79
CA LEU A 602 10.22 -16.24 15.37
C LEU A 602 9.15 -16.95 14.55
N ASN A 603 9.00 -18.27 14.72
CA ASN A 603 8.01 -19.03 13.99
C ASN A 603 6.58 -18.65 14.39
N LYS A 604 6.32 -18.42 15.68
CA LYS A 604 5.04 -17.93 16.18
C LYS A 604 4.70 -16.58 15.55
N LYS A 605 5.63 -15.63 15.54
CA LYS A 605 5.43 -14.32 14.91
C LYS A 605 5.13 -14.47 13.42
N ARG A 606 5.89 -15.33 12.73
CA ARG A 606 5.69 -15.65 11.31
C ARG A 606 4.29 -16.20 11.03
N THR A 607 3.81 -17.15 11.83
CA THR A 607 2.50 -17.79 11.62
C THR A 607 1.34 -16.91 12.04
N ASP A 608 1.41 -16.30 13.23
CA ASP A 608 0.33 -15.49 13.79
C ASP A 608 0.09 -14.21 12.98
N GLU A 609 1.14 -13.70 12.34
CA GLU A 609 1.10 -12.44 11.59
C GLU A 609 1.29 -12.61 10.08
N ASN A 610 1.33 -13.85 9.58
CA ASN A 610 1.46 -14.21 8.17
C ASN A 610 2.64 -13.52 7.47
N LEU A 611 3.82 -13.55 8.10
CA LEU A 611 5.02 -12.92 7.56
C LEU A 611 5.67 -13.81 6.48
N ASN A 612 6.11 -13.21 5.38
CA ASN A 612 6.96 -13.87 4.39
C ASN A 612 8.42 -13.89 4.89
N MET A 613 8.66 -14.53 6.03
CA MET A 613 9.95 -14.57 6.71
C MET A 613 10.61 -15.94 6.61
N GLU A 614 11.90 -15.96 6.29
CA GLU A 614 12.79 -17.09 6.55
C GLU A 614 13.79 -16.74 7.64
N PHE A 615 14.10 -17.71 8.51
CA PHE A 615 15.15 -17.53 9.51
C PHE A 615 16.05 -18.77 9.61
N GLY A 616 17.29 -18.55 10.01
CA GLY A 616 18.30 -19.59 10.12
C GLY A 616 19.46 -19.17 11.01
N TRP A 617 20.25 -20.16 11.44
CA TRP A 617 21.36 -19.95 12.36
C TRP A 617 22.68 -19.85 11.63
N GLN A 618 23.52 -18.91 12.06
CA GLN A 618 24.91 -18.84 11.63
C GLN A 618 25.73 -19.94 12.32
N LEU A 619 26.53 -20.65 11.53
CA LEU A 619 27.53 -21.62 11.97
C LEU A 619 28.91 -21.12 11.55
N ASN A 620 29.94 -21.50 12.30
CA ASN A 620 31.28 -21.00 12.04
C ASN A 620 32.25 -22.11 11.62
N LEU A 621 33.17 -21.79 10.70
CA LEU A 621 34.20 -22.74 10.25
C LEU A 621 35.16 -23.18 11.37
N TRP A 622 35.29 -22.36 12.41
CA TRP A 622 36.19 -22.58 13.55
C TRP A 622 35.52 -23.22 14.78
N ALA A 623 34.20 -23.42 14.73
CA ALA A 623 33.40 -23.80 15.90
C ALA A 623 33.87 -25.11 16.56
N LYS A 624 34.28 -26.10 15.77
CA LYS A 624 34.77 -27.37 16.34
C LYS A 624 36.16 -27.20 16.95
N ALA A 625 36.33 -27.70 18.17
CA ALA A 625 37.63 -27.70 18.84
C ALA A 625 38.68 -28.50 18.07
N GLY A 626 39.92 -27.98 18.01
CA GLY A 626 41.08 -28.70 17.46
C GLY A 626 41.13 -28.84 15.93
N VAL A 627 40.19 -28.25 15.18
CA VAL A 627 40.21 -28.23 13.70
C VAL A 627 40.59 -26.86 13.11
N ALA A 628 40.67 -25.82 13.95
CA ALA A 628 41.05 -24.46 13.58
C ALA A 628 42.54 -24.20 13.87
N GLY A 629 43.44 -24.92 13.19
CA GLY A 629 44.86 -24.56 13.20
C GLY A 629 45.11 -23.16 12.57
N PRO A 630 46.35 -22.64 12.54
CA PRO A 630 46.65 -21.31 12.01
C PRO A 630 46.18 -21.06 10.57
N LYS A 631 45.95 -22.12 9.79
CA LYS A 631 45.50 -22.07 8.39
C LYS A 631 43.99 -22.33 8.21
N GLY A 632 43.26 -22.59 9.29
CA GLY A 632 41.83 -22.93 9.25
C GLY A 632 41.54 -24.30 8.65
N ILE A 633 40.31 -24.79 8.85
CA ILE A 633 39.88 -26.13 8.43
C ILE A 633 39.91 -26.31 6.91
N ILE A 634 39.56 -25.28 6.15
CA ILE A 634 39.43 -25.36 4.68
C ILE A 634 40.77 -25.62 3.99
N ARG A 635 41.89 -25.28 4.64
CA ARG A 635 43.25 -25.46 4.12
C ARG A 635 43.95 -26.73 4.61
N GLU A 636 43.25 -27.66 5.27
CA GLU A 636 43.84 -28.94 5.69
C GLU A 636 44.47 -29.70 4.51
N THR A 637 43.96 -29.53 3.29
CA THR A 637 44.49 -30.13 2.05
C THR A 637 45.83 -29.56 1.58
N ASP A 638 46.37 -28.52 2.23
CA ASP A 638 47.74 -28.05 2.00
C ASP A 638 48.78 -29.08 2.45
N THR A 639 48.41 -29.97 3.37
CA THR A 639 49.31 -30.96 3.97
C THR A 639 48.75 -32.38 3.80
N GLY A 640 49.59 -33.41 3.92
CA GLY A 640 49.14 -34.81 3.85
C GLY A 640 48.50 -35.20 2.52
N THR A 641 47.74 -36.30 2.53
CA THR A 641 47.04 -36.81 1.34
C THR A 641 45.74 -36.05 1.11
N PHE A 642 45.59 -35.48 -0.08
CA PHE A 642 44.44 -34.64 -0.46
C PHE A 642 43.08 -35.26 -0.11
N THR A 643 42.80 -36.49 -0.53
CA THR A 643 41.51 -37.18 -0.26
C THR A 643 41.23 -37.35 1.23
N THR A 644 42.25 -37.70 2.02
CA THR A 644 42.12 -37.86 3.47
C THR A 644 41.74 -36.54 4.14
N GLN A 645 42.39 -35.45 3.75
CA GLN A 645 42.12 -34.13 4.32
C GLN A 645 40.80 -33.54 3.84
N LEU A 646 40.41 -33.75 2.59
CA LEU A 646 39.09 -33.37 2.11
C LEU A 646 37.97 -34.11 2.88
N ASN A 647 38.17 -35.39 3.20
CA ASN A 647 37.24 -36.13 4.05
C ASN A 647 37.21 -35.58 5.49
N LYS A 648 38.34 -35.13 6.05
CA LYS A 648 38.39 -34.44 7.35
C LYS A 648 37.60 -33.13 7.34
N ILE A 649 37.66 -32.36 6.25
CA ILE A 649 36.88 -31.13 6.05
C ILE A 649 35.38 -31.46 6.04
N LYS A 650 34.95 -32.45 5.25
CA LYS A 650 33.56 -32.91 5.20
C LYS A 650 33.08 -33.41 6.56
N GLN A 651 33.86 -34.24 7.24
CA GLN A 651 33.49 -34.74 8.57
C GLN A 651 33.34 -33.58 9.57
N THR A 652 34.20 -32.56 9.49
CA THR A 652 34.11 -31.40 10.37
C THR A 652 32.82 -30.60 10.14
N ALA A 653 32.38 -30.42 8.89
CA ALA A 653 31.08 -29.83 8.59
C ALA A 653 29.93 -30.60 9.25
N LEU A 654 29.97 -31.94 9.13
CA LEU A 654 28.97 -32.81 9.74
C LEU A 654 28.96 -32.69 11.27
N ASP A 655 30.13 -32.65 11.91
CA ASP A 655 30.25 -32.55 13.36
C ASP A 655 29.75 -31.19 13.88
N ILE A 656 30.05 -30.09 13.17
CA ILE A 656 29.53 -28.75 13.47
C ILE A 656 28.00 -28.72 13.38
N PHE A 657 27.44 -29.27 12.31
CA PHE A 657 25.99 -29.37 12.19
C PHE A 657 25.37 -30.27 13.26
N GLN A 658 25.95 -31.44 13.55
CA GLN A 658 25.39 -32.37 14.54
C GLN A 658 25.34 -31.75 15.94
N TYR A 659 26.39 -31.05 16.34
CA TYR A 659 26.43 -30.32 17.62
C TYR A 659 25.31 -29.27 17.67
N THR A 660 25.25 -28.38 16.69
CA THR A 660 24.26 -27.28 16.70
C THR A 660 22.83 -27.79 16.50
N ASN A 661 22.62 -28.84 15.71
CA ASN A 661 21.34 -29.50 15.58
C ASN A 661 20.88 -30.12 16.93
N SER A 662 21.80 -30.63 17.73
CA SER A 662 21.48 -31.11 19.09
C SER A 662 21.04 -29.98 20.03
N MET A 663 21.51 -28.75 19.80
CA MET A 663 21.02 -27.54 20.48
C MET A 663 19.63 -27.11 20.01
N GLY A 664 19.12 -27.65 18.91
CA GLY A 664 17.76 -27.38 18.43
C GLY A 664 17.66 -26.28 17.36
N ILE A 665 18.75 -25.95 16.65
CA ILE A 665 18.71 -24.91 15.60
C ILE A 665 17.68 -25.18 14.49
N MET A 666 17.33 -26.45 14.25
CA MET A 666 16.32 -26.86 13.26
C MET A 666 14.88 -26.95 13.84
N SER A 667 14.69 -26.64 15.12
CA SER A 667 13.37 -26.64 15.75
C SER A 667 12.46 -25.55 15.16
N ASN A 668 11.14 -25.73 15.30
CA ASN A 668 10.12 -24.75 14.90
C ASN A 668 10.25 -24.25 13.43
N ASN A 669 10.62 -25.14 12.52
CA ASN A 669 10.71 -24.86 11.08
C ASN A 669 11.70 -23.74 10.72
N ALA A 670 12.91 -23.74 11.29
CA ALA A 670 14.00 -22.96 10.72
C ALA A 670 14.26 -23.37 9.24
N ASP A 671 14.63 -22.41 8.41
CA ASP A 671 14.56 -22.53 6.95
C ASP A 671 15.92 -22.79 6.30
N PHE A 672 16.99 -22.29 6.93
CA PHE A 672 18.35 -22.37 6.40
C PHE A 672 19.41 -22.47 7.49
N ILE A 673 20.62 -22.81 7.05
CA ILE A 673 21.86 -22.67 7.81
C ILE A 673 22.69 -21.60 7.11
N SER A 674 23.32 -20.73 7.88
CA SER A 674 24.28 -19.76 7.37
C SER A 674 25.70 -20.20 7.76
N ILE A 675 26.68 -19.97 6.90
CA ILE A 675 28.07 -20.39 7.13
C ILE A 675 29.09 -19.38 6.63
N ASP A 676 29.99 -19.07 7.56
CA ASP A 676 31.31 -18.45 7.43
C ASP A 676 32.13 -18.55 6.16
N LYS A 677 32.78 -17.49 5.66
CA LYS A 677 34.18 -17.65 5.18
C LYS A 677 35.18 -17.45 6.33
N TYR A 678 34.90 -16.48 7.21
CA TYR A 678 35.82 -15.98 8.23
C TYR A 678 35.42 -16.43 9.62
N GLY A 679 36.42 -16.72 10.46
CA GLY A 679 36.18 -16.80 11.90
C GLY A 679 36.36 -15.50 12.67
N LEU A 680 36.93 -14.49 12.03
CA LEU A 680 37.23 -13.17 12.59
C LEU A 680 37.21 -12.16 11.43
N ASP A 681 36.54 -11.04 11.63
CA ASP A 681 36.24 -10.06 10.61
C ASP A 681 37.49 -9.36 10.03
N ALA A 682 37.50 -9.14 8.70
CA ALA A 682 38.52 -8.35 7.98
C ALA A 682 39.99 -8.74 8.25
N MET A 683 40.32 -10.02 8.08
CA MET A 683 41.64 -10.63 8.26
C MET A 683 42.83 -9.95 7.56
N GLY A 684 42.61 -8.98 6.67
CA GLY A 684 43.62 -8.00 6.31
C GLY A 684 44.31 -7.34 7.51
N ALA A 685 43.53 -6.97 8.53
CA ALA A 685 44.02 -6.29 9.72
C ALA A 685 44.52 -7.25 10.83
N GLY A 686 44.15 -8.54 10.78
CA GLY A 686 44.38 -9.51 11.87
C GLY A 686 45.19 -10.77 11.51
N SER A 687 45.70 -10.90 10.28
CA SER A 687 46.45 -12.08 9.84
C SER A 687 47.94 -12.03 10.20
N THR A 688 48.50 -13.19 10.53
CA THR A 688 49.94 -13.41 10.62
C THR A 688 50.47 -13.89 9.26
N GLY A 689 50.81 -12.96 8.36
CA GLY A 689 51.35 -13.34 7.04
C GLY A 689 51.66 -12.15 6.15
N ASN A 690 52.35 -12.41 5.04
CA ASN A 690 52.65 -11.40 4.03
C ASN A 690 51.65 -11.55 2.86
N PRO A 691 50.83 -10.53 2.53
CA PRO A 691 49.93 -10.59 1.38
C PRO A 691 50.63 -10.85 0.03
N ALA A 692 51.92 -10.52 -0.08
CA ALA A 692 52.74 -10.86 -1.25
C ALA A 692 53.10 -12.36 -1.33
N ASP A 693 52.99 -13.11 -0.22
CA ASP A 693 53.10 -14.56 -0.17
C ASP A 693 51.72 -15.17 0.23
N PRO A 694 50.85 -15.47 -0.74
CA PRO A 694 49.50 -15.96 -0.46
C PRO A 694 49.50 -17.31 0.27
N PHE A 695 50.58 -18.10 0.22
CA PHE A 695 50.68 -19.33 0.99
C PHE A 695 50.79 -19.05 2.50
N SER A 696 51.57 -18.03 2.87
CA SER A 696 51.68 -17.53 4.26
C SER A 696 50.39 -16.93 4.79
N TYR A 697 49.47 -16.51 3.91
CA TYR A 697 48.25 -15.81 4.27
C TYR A 697 47.05 -16.75 4.43
N THR A 698 46.47 -16.86 5.62
CA THR A 698 45.47 -17.90 5.94
C THR A 698 44.23 -17.88 5.05
N TRP A 699 43.66 -16.71 4.77
CA TRP A 699 42.33 -16.59 4.13
C TRP A 699 42.36 -16.19 2.66
N PHE A 700 43.56 -16.09 2.08
CA PHE A 700 43.70 -15.79 0.66
C PHE A 700 43.69 -17.09 -0.13
N TRP A 701 42.50 -17.63 -0.32
CA TRP A 701 42.26 -18.95 -0.88
C TRP A 701 42.59 -19.03 -2.38
N ASN A 702 43.10 -20.16 -2.85
CA ASN A 702 43.18 -20.49 -4.28
C ASN A 702 41.94 -21.30 -4.70
N ASN A 703 41.95 -21.82 -5.93
CA ASN A 703 40.84 -22.60 -6.46
C ASN A 703 40.49 -23.82 -5.59
N ASP A 704 41.50 -24.61 -5.19
CA ASP A 704 41.28 -25.83 -4.42
C ASP A 704 40.65 -25.54 -3.05
N HIS A 705 41.04 -24.45 -2.40
CA HIS A 705 40.48 -24.03 -1.12
C HIS A 705 39.00 -23.63 -1.23
N TRP A 706 38.62 -22.90 -2.29
CA TRP A 706 37.21 -22.60 -2.54
C TRP A 706 36.40 -23.86 -2.84
N MET A 707 36.95 -24.80 -3.60
CA MET A 707 36.31 -26.09 -3.86
C MET A 707 36.18 -26.95 -2.60
N ASN A 708 37.15 -26.91 -1.68
CA ASN A 708 37.02 -27.51 -0.35
C ASN A 708 35.87 -26.88 0.45
N TYR A 709 35.75 -25.56 0.40
CA TYR A 709 34.67 -24.83 1.06
C TYR A 709 33.30 -25.22 0.50
N LEU A 710 33.14 -25.34 -0.82
CA LEU A 710 31.89 -25.82 -1.42
C LEU A 710 31.58 -27.28 -1.01
N ASN A 711 32.59 -28.13 -0.84
CA ASN A 711 32.40 -29.49 -0.31
C ASN A 711 31.98 -29.48 1.18
N PHE A 712 32.48 -28.54 1.97
CA PHE A 712 32.05 -28.33 3.36
C PHE A 712 30.57 -27.89 3.39
N VAL A 713 30.21 -26.90 2.59
CA VAL A 713 28.84 -26.38 2.43
C VAL A 713 27.88 -27.47 1.96
N GLN A 714 28.28 -28.26 0.95
CA GLN A 714 27.48 -29.38 0.46
C GLN A 714 27.19 -30.38 1.58
N LYS A 715 28.16 -30.65 2.46
CA LYS A 715 27.95 -31.55 3.58
C LYS A 715 26.97 -30.99 4.61
N LEU A 716 26.97 -29.69 4.87
CA LEU A 716 25.95 -29.04 5.70
C LEU A 716 24.55 -29.16 5.06
N TYR A 717 24.46 -28.93 3.75
CA TYR A 717 23.21 -29.09 3.00
C TYR A 717 22.66 -30.52 3.08
N GLU A 718 23.50 -31.52 2.82
CA GLU A 718 23.14 -32.94 2.91
C GLU A 718 22.69 -33.34 4.32
N ALA A 719 23.37 -32.86 5.35
CA ALA A 719 23.09 -33.25 6.73
C ALA A 719 21.82 -32.58 7.28
N SER A 720 21.57 -31.33 6.88
CA SER A 720 20.42 -30.55 7.37
C SER A 720 19.14 -30.74 6.55
N GLY A 721 19.26 -31.08 5.26
CA GLY A 721 18.14 -31.04 4.32
C GLY A 721 17.60 -29.62 4.09
N LYS A 722 18.35 -28.59 4.52
CA LYS A 722 18.00 -27.17 4.39
C LYS A 722 19.02 -26.48 3.53
N HIS A 723 18.57 -25.47 2.79
CA HIS A 723 19.47 -24.69 1.95
C HIS A 723 20.48 -23.91 2.81
N VAL A 724 21.61 -23.57 2.21
CA VAL A 724 22.69 -22.85 2.88
C VAL A 724 22.76 -21.40 2.37
N VAL A 725 23.00 -20.48 3.30
CA VAL A 725 23.36 -19.08 3.02
C VAL A 725 24.85 -18.93 3.29
N LEU A 726 25.61 -18.44 2.31
CA LEU A 726 27.03 -18.13 2.52
C LEU A 726 27.14 -16.73 3.10
N TRP A 727 27.75 -16.61 4.27
CA TRP A 727 27.95 -15.36 4.98
C TRP A 727 29.20 -15.51 5.86
N GLN A 728 30.12 -14.58 6.00
CA GLN A 728 30.28 -13.41 5.17
C GLN A 728 31.36 -13.64 4.13
N ILE A 729 31.00 -13.39 2.87
CA ILE A 729 31.93 -13.51 1.75
C ILE A 729 32.54 -12.13 1.46
N PRO A 730 33.86 -11.97 1.41
CA PRO A 730 34.50 -10.69 1.08
C PRO A 730 34.32 -10.30 -0.39
N VAL A 731 34.52 -9.02 -0.65
CA VAL A 731 34.69 -8.48 -2.01
C VAL A 731 36.15 -8.05 -2.21
N GLY A 732 36.45 -7.50 -3.40
CA GLY A 732 37.81 -7.22 -3.85
C GLY A 732 38.23 -8.17 -4.98
N HIS A 733 39.51 -8.14 -5.32
CA HIS A 733 40.07 -8.94 -6.40
C HIS A 733 41.54 -9.32 -6.15
N ILE A 734 42.03 -10.24 -6.97
CA ILE A 734 43.45 -10.52 -7.08
C ILE A 734 44.05 -9.43 -7.99
N ASN A 735 45.14 -8.78 -7.57
CA ASN A 735 45.86 -7.83 -8.40
C ASN A 735 46.42 -8.51 -9.66
N GLY A 736 46.38 -7.78 -10.78
CA GLY A 736 46.77 -8.30 -12.09
C GLY A 736 45.61 -8.81 -12.95
N SER A 737 44.36 -8.48 -12.59
CA SER A 737 43.19 -8.76 -13.42
C SER A 737 43.34 -8.16 -14.83
N GLU A 738 42.94 -8.94 -15.84
CA GLU A 738 42.85 -8.48 -17.24
C GLU A 738 41.45 -7.98 -17.59
N THR A 739 40.50 -7.97 -16.65
CA THR A 739 39.19 -7.38 -16.88
C THR A 739 39.31 -5.86 -16.96
N ILE A 740 38.73 -5.28 -18.01
CA ILE A 740 38.68 -3.83 -18.19
C ILE A 740 37.53 -3.26 -17.35
N ASN A 741 37.80 -2.18 -16.62
CA ASN A 741 36.78 -1.42 -15.93
C ASN A 741 35.96 -0.63 -16.96
N GLU A 742 34.67 -0.96 -17.09
CA GLU A 742 33.76 -0.34 -18.06
C GLU A 742 33.52 1.15 -17.78
N ARG A 743 33.74 1.60 -16.54
CA ARG A 743 33.54 2.98 -16.12
C ARG A 743 34.72 3.87 -16.51
N THR A 744 35.95 3.35 -16.48
CA THR A 744 37.19 4.11 -16.73
C THR A 744 37.89 3.73 -18.05
N ALA A 745 37.47 2.63 -18.69
CA ALA A 745 38.12 2.02 -19.86
C ALA A 745 39.60 1.63 -19.63
N GLY A 746 39.97 1.36 -18.38
CA GLY A 746 41.33 0.96 -17.96
C GLY A 746 41.33 -0.22 -17.00
N PRO A 747 42.49 -0.58 -16.42
CA PRO A 747 42.56 -1.57 -15.35
C PRO A 747 41.89 -1.03 -14.07
N PHE A 748 41.44 -1.95 -13.21
CA PHE A 748 40.98 -1.61 -11.87
C PHE A 748 42.13 -1.14 -10.97
N GLN A 749 41.79 -0.39 -9.92
CA GLN A 749 42.76 0.07 -8.92
C GLN A 749 43.49 -1.10 -8.25
N ILE A 750 44.76 -0.91 -7.93
CA ILE A 750 45.54 -1.91 -7.19
C ILE A 750 45.14 -1.90 -5.71
N LEU A 751 44.78 -3.06 -5.19
CA LEU A 751 44.51 -3.26 -3.77
C LEU A 751 45.85 -3.46 -3.04
N ASN A 752 46.25 -2.49 -2.22
CA ASN A 752 47.58 -2.46 -1.60
C ASN A 752 47.67 -3.23 -0.28
N ASN A 753 46.62 -3.98 0.10
CA ASN A 753 46.52 -4.72 1.34
C ASN A 753 46.65 -3.86 2.60
N THR A 754 46.03 -2.67 2.57
CA THR A 754 45.80 -1.84 3.76
C THR A 754 44.33 -1.88 4.15
N SER A 755 43.96 -1.28 5.29
CA SER A 755 42.56 -1.20 5.73
C SER A 755 41.66 -0.74 4.58
N GLN A 756 40.58 -1.47 4.36
CA GLN A 756 39.61 -1.31 3.29
C GLN A 756 40.12 -1.56 1.86
N HIS A 757 41.35 -2.06 1.67
CA HIS A 757 41.96 -2.24 0.34
C HIS A 757 42.69 -3.60 0.25
N TYR A 758 42.07 -4.65 0.79
CA TYR A 758 42.64 -5.99 0.81
C TYR A 758 42.30 -6.80 -0.43
N GLU A 759 43.27 -7.51 -0.96
CA GLU A 759 43.03 -8.50 -2.01
C GLU A 759 42.21 -9.67 -1.47
N ASP A 760 41.29 -10.18 -2.28
CA ASP A 760 40.59 -11.44 -2.02
C ASP A 760 40.27 -12.15 -3.34
N SER A 761 40.18 -13.48 -3.29
CA SER A 761 39.90 -14.32 -4.45
C SER A 761 38.43 -14.71 -4.58
N ALA A 762 37.55 -14.33 -3.65
CA ALA A 762 36.12 -14.67 -3.68
C ALA A 762 35.46 -14.24 -4.99
N THR A 763 35.57 -12.97 -5.35
CA THR A 763 34.98 -12.44 -6.59
C THR A 763 35.53 -13.15 -7.83
N THR A 764 36.85 -13.39 -7.85
CA THR A 764 37.52 -14.12 -8.94
C THR A 764 37.01 -15.55 -9.08
N PHE A 765 36.87 -16.28 -7.97
CA PHE A 765 36.36 -17.65 -7.97
C PHE A 765 34.88 -17.71 -8.37
N PHE A 766 34.02 -16.92 -7.72
CA PHE A 766 32.57 -16.98 -7.95
C PHE A 766 32.20 -16.54 -9.36
N PHE A 767 32.71 -15.40 -9.81
CA PHE A 767 32.28 -14.79 -11.08
C PHE A 767 33.18 -15.13 -12.27
N GLY A 768 34.43 -15.53 -12.00
CA GLY A 768 35.45 -15.78 -13.01
C GLY A 768 36.30 -14.54 -13.31
N ASP A 769 37.58 -14.75 -13.57
CA ASP A 769 38.51 -13.71 -14.01
C ASP A 769 39.76 -14.30 -14.66
N THR A 770 40.49 -13.49 -15.43
CA THR A 770 41.85 -13.83 -15.87
C THR A 770 42.84 -12.92 -15.18
N VAL A 771 43.83 -13.51 -14.51
CA VAL A 771 44.85 -12.80 -13.74
C VAL A 771 46.23 -13.07 -14.34
N ASN A 772 47.01 -12.01 -14.54
CA ASN A 772 48.35 -12.05 -15.11
C ASN A 772 49.42 -12.00 -14.01
N PHE A 773 50.14 -13.11 -13.84
CA PHE A 773 51.24 -13.24 -12.88
C PHE A 773 52.62 -13.28 -13.53
N SER A 774 52.79 -12.71 -14.73
CA SER A 774 54.07 -12.73 -15.48
C SER A 774 55.26 -12.19 -14.69
N ASN A 775 55.03 -11.29 -13.73
CA ASN A 775 56.05 -10.72 -12.86
C ASN A 775 56.06 -11.30 -11.43
N ASP A 776 55.28 -12.35 -11.15
CA ASP A 776 55.16 -12.95 -9.81
C ASP A 776 55.04 -14.48 -9.85
N ALA A 777 56.19 -15.15 -9.82
CA ALA A 777 56.26 -16.61 -9.87
C ALA A 777 55.66 -17.30 -8.64
N LEU A 778 55.72 -16.69 -7.45
CA LEU A 778 55.19 -17.28 -6.21
C LEU A 778 53.66 -17.31 -6.27
N ARG A 779 53.04 -16.19 -6.64
CA ARG A 779 51.58 -16.10 -6.78
C ARG A 779 51.07 -16.95 -7.94
N TYR A 780 51.79 -16.99 -9.07
CA TYR A 780 51.48 -17.91 -10.17
C TYR A 780 51.42 -19.36 -9.67
N ASN A 781 52.44 -19.83 -8.95
CA ASN A 781 52.48 -21.20 -8.43
C ASN A 781 51.34 -21.49 -7.43
N TYR A 782 50.98 -20.50 -6.61
CA TYR A 782 49.90 -20.65 -5.63
C TYR A 782 48.51 -20.74 -6.27
N PHE A 783 48.19 -19.82 -7.19
CA PHE A 783 46.88 -19.74 -7.84
C PHE A 783 46.70 -20.76 -8.99
N SER A 784 47.78 -21.38 -9.47
CA SER A 784 47.73 -22.45 -10.47
C SER A 784 47.42 -23.84 -9.89
N GLN A 785 47.27 -23.99 -8.58
CA GLN A 785 46.97 -25.29 -7.95
C GLN A 785 45.55 -25.76 -8.30
N ASN A 786 45.44 -27.02 -8.72
CA ASN A 786 44.19 -27.64 -9.16
C ASN A 786 44.11 -29.14 -8.79
N LYS A 787 44.27 -29.45 -7.50
CA LYS A 787 44.14 -30.82 -6.96
C LYS A 787 42.73 -31.39 -7.13
N HIS A 788 41.70 -30.56 -7.21
CA HIS A 788 40.32 -30.99 -7.55
C HIS A 788 40.14 -31.34 -9.04
N ALA A 789 41.14 -31.06 -9.90
CA ALA A 789 41.03 -31.20 -11.35
C ALA A 789 39.81 -30.45 -11.94
N ASP A 790 39.54 -29.26 -11.40
CA ASP A 790 38.48 -28.39 -11.86
C ASP A 790 38.78 -27.91 -13.30
N PRO A 791 37.94 -28.24 -14.30
CA PRO A 791 38.16 -27.84 -15.68
C PRO A 791 38.00 -26.33 -15.91
N LYS A 792 37.44 -25.58 -14.96
CA LYS A 792 37.25 -24.14 -15.04
C LYS A 792 38.49 -23.35 -14.65
N LEU A 793 39.50 -23.98 -14.06
CA LEU A 793 40.80 -23.36 -13.83
C LEU A 793 41.76 -23.64 -14.98
N LEU A 794 41.98 -22.64 -15.83
CA LEU A 794 42.91 -22.72 -16.95
C LEU A 794 44.23 -22.03 -16.59
N VAL A 795 45.34 -22.76 -16.72
CA VAL A 795 46.67 -22.28 -16.36
C VAL A 795 47.56 -22.25 -17.60
N ASN A 796 48.15 -21.09 -17.91
CA ASN A 796 49.08 -20.95 -19.02
C ASN A 796 50.53 -20.82 -18.51
N PRO A 797 51.38 -21.86 -18.66
CA PRO A 797 52.74 -21.86 -18.14
C PRO A 797 53.69 -20.92 -18.87
N THR A 798 53.38 -20.51 -20.10
CA THR A 798 54.20 -19.61 -20.91
C THR A 798 53.95 -18.15 -20.57
N THR A 799 52.68 -17.74 -20.53
CA THR A 799 52.31 -16.34 -20.24
C THR A 799 52.14 -16.05 -18.75
N LYS A 800 52.13 -17.10 -17.91
CA LYS A 800 51.83 -17.03 -16.47
C LYS A 800 50.45 -16.45 -16.16
N LYS A 801 49.51 -16.60 -17.09
CA LYS A 801 48.11 -16.24 -16.87
C LYS A 801 47.35 -17.41 -16.24
N VAL A 802 46.49 -17.10 -15.29
CA VAL A 802 45.54 -18.05 -14.68
C VAL A 802 44.14 -17.51 -14.89
N THR A 803 43.27 -18.33 -15.47
CA THR A 803 41.87 -17.99 -15.71
C THR A 803 40.98 -18.88 -14.84
N PHE A 804 40.19 -18.23 -13.98
CA PHE A 804 39.10 -18.85 -13.24
C PHE A 804 37.82 -18.70 -14.04
N GLY A 805 37.10 -19.80 -14.27
CA GLY A 805 35.74 -19.77 -14.76
C GLY A 805 34.73 -19.36 -13.67
N ASN A 806 33.48 -19.14 -14.07
CA ASN A 806 32.38 -18.88 -13.14
C ASN A 806 31.97 -20.16 -12.40
N HIS A 807 31.86 -20.09 -11.06
CA HIS A 807 31.55 -21.23 -10.19
C HIS A 807 30.13 -21.24 -9.60
N PHE A 808 29.21 -20.38 -10.07
CA PHE A 808 27.86 -20.32 -9.48
C PHE A 808 27.02 -21.59 -9.68
N ALA A 809 27.35 -22.42 -10.68
CA ALA A 809 26.73 -23.74 -10.83
C ALA A 809 27.13 -24.66 -9.66
N GLU A 810 28.41 -24.68 -9.30
CA GLU A 810 28.96 -25.45 -8.19
C GLU A 810 28.42 -24.93 -6.85
N VAL A 811 28.31 -23.61 -6.70
CA VAL A 811 27.67 -22.97 -5.53
C VAL A 811 26.21 -23.40 -5.41
N LYS A 812 25.45 -23.39 -6.50
CA LYS A 812 24.06 -23.89 -6.48
C LYS A 812 24.01 -25.36 -6.09
N ASN A 813 24.91 -26.18 -6.63
CA ASN A 813 24.99 -27.62 -6.37
C ASN A 813 25.42 -27.97 -4.94
N SER A 814 26.12 -27.08 -4.23
CA SER A 814 26.40 -27.24 -2.80
C SER A 814 25.17 -26.98 -1.91
N GLY A 815 24.00 -26.69 -2.49
CA GLY A 815 22.77 -26.40 -1.76
C GLY A 815 22.63 -24.93 -1.36
N THR A 816 23.47 -24.05 -1.91
CA THR A 816 23.42 -22.62 -1.62
C THR A 816 22.32 -21.93 -2.41
N LYS A 817 21.54 -21.07 -1.75
CA LYS A 817 20.57 -20.17 -2.41
C LYS A 817 20.97 -18.71 -2.41
N LEU A 818 21.81 -18.30 -1.48
CA LEU A 818 22.18 -16.90 -1.27
C LEU A 818 23.65 -16.78 -0.86
N VAL A 819 24.35 -15.82 -1.46
CA VAL A 819 25.70 -15.38 -1.07
C VAL A 819 25.63 -13.94 -0.58
N LEU A 820 25.92 -13.74 0.71
CA LEU A 820 25.99 -12.45 1.36
C LEU A 820 27.44 -11.95 1.35
N MET A 821 27.71 -10.97 0.49
CA MET A 821 29.04 -10.43 0.23
C MET A 821 29.28 -9.07 0.94
N GLY A 822 30.54 -8.62 1.00
CA GLY A 822 30.92 -7.26 1.38
C GLY A 822 31.76 -7.19 2.65
N ALA A 823 32.04 -5.97 3.13
CA ALA A 823 32.90 -5.71 4.28
C ALA A 823 32.15 -5.87 5.62
N GLY A 824 32.39 -6.95 6.35
CA GLY A 824 31.67 -7.28 7.60
C GLY A 824 31.86 -6.30 8.72
N VAL A 825 33.13 -5.99 8.92
CA VAL A 825 33.58 -4.83 9.66
C VAL A 825 34.30 -3.92 8.66
N GLY A 826 34.29 -2.63 8.94
CA GLY A 826 34.76 -1.58 8.04
C GLY A 826 36.26 -1.60 7.71
N ALA A 827 36.98 -2.70 7.94
CA ALA A 827 38.38 -2.88 7.50
C ALA A 827 38.52 -3.76 6.25
N SER A 828 37.52 -4.55 5.85
CA SER A 828 37.56 -5.28 4.56
C SER A 828 37.36 -4.33 3.39
N THR A 829 37.74 -4.78 2.19
CA THR A 829 37.49 -4.04 0.93
C THR A 829 36.03 -3.66 0.82
N ASP A 830 35.79 -2.35 0.69
CA ASP A 830 34.46 -1.78 0.54
C ASP A 830 34.07 -1.71 -0.94
N GLY A 831 32.97 -2.40 -1.25
CA GLY A 831 32.43 -2.53 -2.60
C GLY A 831 31.13 -1.75 -2.85
N ILE A 832 30.55 -1.08 -1.86
CA ILE A 832 29.29 -0.33 -2.05
C ILE A 832 29.33 1.11 -1.54
N GLY A 833 30.41 1.53 -0.88
CA GLY A 833 30.69 2.92 -0.57
C GLY A 833 30.77 3.17 0.92
N ASN A 834 31.74 3.99 1.30
CA ASN A 834 31.94 4.50 2.64
C ASN A 834 31.80 6.03 2.63
N PRO A 835 31.25 6.63 3.70
CA PRO A 835 31.10 8.08 3.84
C PRO A 835 32.32 8.90 3.37
N GLY A 836 32.18 9.58 2.23
CA GLY A 836 33.18 10.51 1.70
C GLY A 836 34.35 9.89 0.94
N THR A 837 34.24 8.64 0.47
CA THR A 837 35.33 7.94 -0.24
C THR A 837 34.88 7.30 -1.56
N THR A 838 35.82 7.04 -2.47
CA THR A 838 35.60 6.22 -3.67
C THR A 838 35.56 4.74 -3.29
N LEU A 839 34.77 3.93 -4.02
CA LEU A 839 34.79 2.47 -3.84
C LEU A 839 36.22 1.93 -3.93
N THR A 840 36.59 1.14 -2.94
CA THR A 840 37.98 0.72 -2.77
C THR A 840 38.46 -0.31 -3.80
N ASP A 841 37.53 -1.08 -4.38
CA ASP A 841 37.80 -2.02 -5.47
C ASP A 841 37.44 -1.48 -6.86
N ASP A 842 37.15 -0.19 -6.97
CA ASP A 842 36.83 0.50 -8.23
C ASP A 842 35.70 -0.18 -9.04
N HIS A 843 34.68 -0.68 -8.34
CA HIS A 843 33.50 -1.38 -8.91
C HIS A 843 33.79 -2.76 -9.53
N PHE A 844 34.96 -3.36 -9.26
CA PHE A 844 35.30 -4.66 -9.83
C PHE A 844 34.24 -5.73 -9.53
N TRP A 845 33.92 -5.92 -8.25
CA TRP A 845 33.02 -6.99 -7.85
C TRP A 845 31.61 -6.80 -8.39
N ILE A 846 31.08 -5.57 -8.36
CA ILE A 846 29.74 -5.29 -8.84
C ILE A 846 29.65 -5.43 -10.36
N GLN A 847 30.71 -5.06 -11.11
CA GLN A 847 30.78 -5.28 -12.56
C GLN A 847 30.80 -6.78 -12.89
N LYS A 848 31.55 -7.59 -12.14
CA LYS A 848 31.57 -9.05 -12.28
C LYS A 848 30.21 -9.68 -11.97
N LEU A 849 29.50 -9.17 -10.97
CA LEU A 849 28.12 -9.58 -10.68
C LEU A 849 27.17 -9.23 -11.83
N GLN A 850 27.33 -8.05 -12.44
CA GLN A 850 26.51 -7.67 -13.59
C GLN A 850 26.76 -8.59 -14.79
N ASP A 851 28.03 -8.90 -15.09
CA ASP A 851 28.40 -9.83 -16.15
C ASP A 851 27.77 -11.21 -15.93
N TYR A 852 27.78 -11.71 -14.69
CA TYR A 852 27.07 -12.92 -14.33
C TYR A 852 25.57 -12.85 -14.65
N TYR A 853 24.87 -11.78 -14.27
CA TYR A 853 23.44 -11.64 -14.58
C TYR A 853 23.15 -11.53 -16.08
N ILE A 854 23.97 -10.82 -16.84
CA ILE A 854 23.85 -10.73 -18.30
C ILE A 854 24.02 -12.13 -18.90
N ASN A 855 24.98 -12.90 -18.43
CA ASN A 855 25.23 -14.25 -18.89
C ASN A 855 24.13 -15.24 -18.46
N GLN A 856 23.45 -15.03 -17.32
CA GLN A 856 22.25 -15.82 -16.97
C GLN A 856 21.11 -15.61 -17.97
N THR A 857 20.91 -14.38 -18.45
CA THR A 857 19.91 -14.08 -19.51
C THR A 857 20.33 -14.59 -20.88
N SER A 858 21.64 -14.63 -21.13
CA SER A 858 22.22 -15.16 -22.35
C SER A 858 22.23 -16.69 -22.37
N ALA A 859 22.35 -17.36 -21.21
CA ALA A 859 22.24 -18.81 -21.08
C ALA A 859 20.80 -19.29 -21.32
N THR A 860 19.79 -18.49 -20.98
CA THR A 860 18.40 -18.75 -21.40
C THR A 860 18.17 -18.55 -22.91
N SER A 861 19.10 -17.89 -23.60
CA SER A 861 19.14 -17.74 -25.07
C SER A 861 20.31 -18.47 -25.74
N LYS A 862 21.06 -19.30 -24.99
CA LYS A 862 22.13 -20.19 -25.46
C LYS A 862 21.94 -21.64 -25.01
N SER A 863 20.86 -21.94 -24.29
CA SER A 863 20.20 -23.25 -24.31
C SER A 863 19.23 -23.39 -25.50
N SER A 864 19.22 -22.43 -26.44
CA SER A 864 18.51 -22.57 -27.71
C SER A 864 19.44 -23.13 -28.79
N ASN A 865 19.79 -24.40 -28.62
CA ASN A 865 19.76 -25.36 -29.72
C ASN A 865 19.10 -26.69 -29.31
N ALA A 866 18.34 -26.69 -28.21
CA ALA A 866 17.18 -27.55 -28.10
C ALA A 866 15.97 -26.66 -28.36
N ALA A 867 15.26 -26.89 -29.47
CA ALA A 867 14.01 -26.21 -29.75
C ALA A 867 13.03 -26.47 -28.59
N THR A 868 12.86 -25.49 -27.71
CA THR A 868 11.74 -25.45 -26.78
C THR A 868 10.46 -25.40 -27.59
N VAL A 869 9.74 -26.51 -27.59
CA VAL A 869 8.36 -26.54 -28.06
C VAL A 869 7.54 -25.75 -27.05
N ASN A 870 6.90 -24.69 -27.55
CA ASN A 870 6.02 -23.80 -26.80
C ASN A 870 4.99 -24.55 -25.93
N ASP A 871 4.65 -23.85 -24.85
CA ASP A 871 3.67 -24.04 -23.77
C ASP A 871 2.20 -24.26 -24.23
N ASP A 872 1.97 -25.07 -25.26
CA ASP A 872 0.67 -25.15 -25.94
C ASP A 872 0.23 -26.58 -26.28
N LEU A 873 0.81 -27.60 -25.63
CA LEU A 873 0.59 -29.00 -25.95
C LEU A 873 -0.29 -29.73 -24.92
N THR A 874 -1.57 -29.36 -24.86
CA THR A 874 -2.59 -30.30 -24.37
C THR A 874 -3.00 -31.20 -25.53
N PHE A 875 -2.77 -32.51 -25.37
CA PHE A 875 -3.16 -33.53 -26.35
C PHE A 875 -4.36 -34.32 -25.81
N ASP A 876 -5.42 -34.41 -26.61
CA ASP A 876 -6.57 -35.24 -26.26
C ASP A 876 -6.29 -36.74 -26.52
N SER A 877 -6.87 -37.61 -25.70
CA SER A 877 -6.72 -39.07 -25.86
C SER A 877 -7.67 -39.62 -26.94
N SER A 878 -7.14 -39.93 -28.14
CA SER A 878 -7.85 -40.73 -29.18
C SER A 878 -6.97 -41.15 -30.37
N LEU A 879 -5.64 -41.20 -30.24
CA LEU A 879 -4.75 -41.63 -31.34
C LEU A 879 -4.76 -43.17 -31.51
N ILE A 880 -5.08 -43.67 -32.71
CA ILE A 880 -5.01 -45.10 -33.04
C ILE A 880 -3.60 -45.46 -33.51
N ILE A 881 -2.96 -46.39 -32.81
CA ILE A 881 -1.58 -46.81 -33.05
C ILE A 881 -1.44 -48.33 -32.94
N TYR A 882 -0.63 -48.94 -33.81
CA TYR A 882 -0.41 -50.39 -33.79
C TYR A 882 0.94 -50.82 -34.41
N PRO A 883 1.50 -51.96 -33.96
CA PRO A 883 1.05 -52.73 -32.79
C PRO A 883 1.34 -51.99 -31.48
N ASN A 884 0.51 -52.15 -30.45
CA ASN A 884 0.80 -51.68 -29.09
C ASN A 884 0.36 -52.79 -28.12
N PRO A 885 1.27 -53.51 -27.44
CA PRO A 885 2.71 -53.26 -27.34
C PRO A 885 3.50 -53.41 -28.66
N THR A 886 4.64 -52.72 -28.78
CA THR A 886 5.53 -52.74 -29.96
C THR A 886 6.96 -53.15 -29.60
N LYS A 887 7.73 -53.67 -30.57
CA LYS A 887 9.15 -54.05 -30.41
C LYS A 887 10.12 -53.15 -31.17
N GLU A 888 9.81 -52.78 -32.41
CA GLU A 888 10.75 -52.05 -33.26
C GLU A 888 10.05 -50.94 -34.05
N GLU A 889 8.86 -51.21 -34.57
CA GLU A 889 8.12 -50.25 -35.39
C GLU A 889 6.70 -50.04 -34.87
N LEU A 890 6.25 -48.79 -34.87
CA LEU A 890 4.89 -48.38 -34.51
C LEU A 890 4.26 -47.62 -35.68
N ASN A 891 3.03 -47.94 -36.03
CA ASN A 891 2.26 -47.24 -37.06
C ASN A 891 1.16 -46.40 -36.41
N ILE A 892 0.92 -45.23 -36.98
CA ILE A 892 -0.18 -44.32 -36.66
C ILE A 892 -1.25 -44.46 -37.74
N ASN A 893 -2.50 -44.71 -37.33
CA ASN A 893 -3.65 -44.69 -38.22
C ASN A 893 -4.53 -43.47 -37.94
N THR A 894 -4.66 -42.61 -38.94
CA THR A 894 -5.43 -41.37 -38.88
C THR A 894 -5.92 -41.04 -40.28
N GLU A 895 -7.12 -40.46 -40.38
CA GLU A 895 -7.70 -39.98 -41.64
C GLU A 895 -7.04 -38.68 -42.13
N GLU A 896 -6.47 -37.91 -41.19
CA GLU A 896 -5.86 -36.61 -41.42
C GLU A 896 -4.34 -36.71 -41.54
N LYS A 897 -3.72 -35.85 -42.36
CA LYS A 897 -2.26 -35.86 -42.55
C LYS A 897 -1.53 -35.46 -41.26
N VAL A 898 -0.47 -36.22 -40.96
CA VAL A 898 0.43 -35.96 -39.83
C VAL A 898 1.40 -34.84 -40.17
N GLU A 899 1.38 -33.75 -39.40
CA GLU A 899 2.38 -32.67 -39.49
C GLU A 899 3.66 -33.08 -38.73
N VAL A 900 3.50 -33.52 -37.48
CA VAL A 900 4.63 -33.93 -36.62
C VAL A 900 4.21 -34.95 -35.56
N VAL A 901 5.11 -35.90 -35.30
CA VAL A 901 5.03 -36.91 -34.24
C VAL A 901 6.12 -36.62 -33.20
N TYR A 902 5.75 -36.72 -31.93
CA TYR A 902 6.61 -36.66 -30.77
C TYR A 902 6.51 -37.96 -29.98
N VAL A 903 7.63 -38.48 -29.48
CA VAL A 903 7.66 -39.57 -28.51
C VAL A 903 8.31 -39.05 -27.24
N PHE A 904 7.62 -39.17 -26.12
CA PHE A 904 8.10 -38.75 -24.80
C PHE A 904 8.34 -39.96 -23.92
N ASP A 905 9.38 -39.90 -23.10
CA ASP A 905 9.56 -40.83 -21.98
C ASP A 905 8.58 -40.53 -20.83
N MET A 906 8.60 -41.32 -19.76
CA MET A 906 7.72 -41.12 -18.61
C MET A 906 8.11 -39.92 -17.72
N ASN A 907 9.27 -39.30 -17.93
CA ASN A 907 9.69 -38.07 -17.27
C ASN A 907 9.28 -36.82 -18.06
N GLY A 908 8.68 -37.00 -19.25
CA GLY A 908 8.25 -35.92 -20.14
C GLY A 908 9.34 -35.43 -21.09
N GLU A 909 10.49 -36.09 -21.17
CA GLU A 909 11.55 -35.77 -22.11
C GLU A 909 11.18 -36.24 -23.52
N ASN A 910 11.30 -35.35 -24.52
CA ASN A 910 11.07 -35.69 -25.92
C ASN A 910 12.26 -36.47 -26.48
N VAL A 911 12.09 -37.77 -26.70
CA VAL A 911 13.14 -38.68 -27.18
C VAL A 911 13.15 -38.85 -28.70
N ILE A 912 12.02 -38.59 -29.40
CA ILE A 912 11.94 -38.69 -30.87
C ILE A 912 11.01 -37.61 -31.43
N THR A 913 11.45 -36.92 -32.49
CA THR A 913 10.62 -36.00 -33.29
C THR A 913 10.68 -36.36 -34.77
N LEU A 914 9.52 -36.61 -35.41
CA LEU A 914 9.42 -36.97 -36.83
C LEU A 914 8.37 -36.10 -37.53
N LYS A 915 8.70 -35.50 -38.67
CA LYS A 915 7.76 -34.73 -39.50
C LYS A 915 7.21 -35.56 -40.65
N ASN A 916 5.91 -35.43 -40.93
CA ASN A 916 5.24 -36.08 -42.08
C ASN A 916 5.45 -37.61 -42.15
N LYS A 917 5.42 -38.30 -41.01
CA LYS A 917 5.58 -39.76 -40.91
C LYS A 917 4.43 -40.39 -40.14
N THR A 918 3.94 -41.53 -40.64
CA THR A 918 2.96 -42.39 -39.96
C THR A 918 3.58 -43.70 -39.44
N LYS A 919 4.85 -43.95 -39.73
CA LYS A 919 5.63 -45.10 -39.23
C LYS A 919 6.83 -44.60 -38.43
N ILE A 920 6.99 -45.13 -37.23
CA ILE A 920 7.98 -44.69 -36.23
C ILE A 920 8.88 -45.88 -35.91
N ASN A 921 10.20 -45.69 -36.02
CA ASN A 921 11.19 -46.65 -35.56
C ASN A 921 11.54 -46.35 -34.09
N LEU A 922 11.40 -47.35 -33.23
CA LEU A 922 11.63 -47.31 -31.78
C LEU A 922 12.74 -48.30 -31.34
N SER A 923 13.50 -48.88 -32.27
CA SER A 923 14.51 -49.91 -31.99
C SER A 923 15.63 -49.44 -31.06
N GLU A 924 15.98 -48.15 -31.10
CA GLU A 924 17.03 -47.55 -30.25
C GLU A 924 16.51 -47.17 -28.85
N LEU A 925 15.20 -47.23 -28.61
CA LEU A 925 14.62 -46.94 -27.30
C LEU A 925 14.68 -48.16 -26.38
N LYS A 926 14.99 -47.91 -25.10
CA LYS A 926 14.94 -48.94 -24.05
C LYS A 926 13.52 -49.44 -23.85
N ASN A 927 13.38 -50.68 -23.39
CA ASN A 927 12.09 -51.25 -23.01
C ASN A 927 11.43 -50.43 -21.89
N GLY A 928 10.15 -50.10 -22.04
CA GLY A 928 9.46 -49.21 -21.11
C GLY A 928 8.21 -48.57 -21.69
N TRP A 929 7.58 -47.72 -20.89
CA TRP A 929 6.41 -46.94 -21.29
C TRP A 929 6.83 -45.62 -21.94
N TYR A 930 6.13 -45.24 -23.00
CA TYR A 930 6.30 -43.96 -23.69
C TYR A 930 4.95 -43.35 -24.03
N ILE A 931 4.92 -42.05 -24.30
CA ILE A 931 3.75 -41.34 -24.80
C ILE A 931 4.04 -40.90 -26.24
N VAL A 932 3.19 -41.30 -27.18
CA VAL A 932 3.25 -40.82 -28.57
C VAL A 932 2.21 -39.73 -28.74
N ALA A 933 2.65 -38.56 -29.18
CA ALA A 933 1.79 -37.42 -29.43
C ALA A 933 1.93 -36.96 -30.88
N VAL A 934 0.82 -36.62 -31.53
CA VAL A 934 0.75 -36.30 -32.95
C VAL A 934 0.01 -34.99 -33.12
N LYS A 935 0.62 -34.06 -33.87
CA LYS A 935 -0.04 -32.86 -34.39
C LYS A 935 -0.39 -33.12 -35.85
N LEU A 936 -1.66 -32.94 -36.20
CA LEU A 936 -2.20 -33.10 -37.55
C LEU A 936 -2.16 -31.74 -38.27
N GLU A 937 -2.12 -31.73 -39.61
CA GLU A 937 -2.06 -30.49 -40.41
C GLU A 937 -3.25 -29.55 -40.15
N ASN A 938 -4.41 -30.09 -39.75
CA ASN A 938 -5.60 -29.31 -39.37
C ASN A 938 -5.48 -28.66 -37.97
N GLY A 939 -4.32 -28.79 -37.31
CA GLY A 939 -4.04 -28.21 -35.99
C GLY A 939 -4.45 -29.09 -34.80
N LYS A 940 -5.19 -30.19 -35.02
CA LYS A 940 -5.61 -31.09 -33.95
C LYS A 940 -4.41 -31.85 -33.36
N LYS A 941 -4.38 -31.94 -32.04
CA LYS A 941 -3.33 -32.56 -31.24
C LYS A 941 -3.91 -33.78 -30.51
N ILE A 942 -3.44 -34.98 -30.83
CA ILE A 942 -3.90 -36.24 -30.23
C ILE A 942 -2.73 -37.08 -29.71
N SER A 943 -2.93 -37.85 -28.65
CA SER A 943 -1.88 -38.70 -28.07
C SER A 943 -2.39 -40.08 -27.64
N ASN A 944 -1.46 -41.02 -27.44
CA ASN A 944 -1.71 -42.31 -26.82
C ASN A 944 -0.44 -42.89 -26.17
N LYS A 945 -0.61 -43.71 -25.14
CA LYS A 945 0.48 -44.36 -24.41
C LYS A 945 0.85 -45.69 -25.06
N ILE A 946 2.15 -45.98 -25.17
CA ILE A 946 2.67 -47.24 -25.71
C ILE A 946 3.56 -47.99 -24.73
N LEU A 947 3.58 -49.31 -24.86
CA LEU A 947 4.56 -50.17 -24.24
C LEU A 947 5.56 -50.68 -25.28
N LYS A 948 6.84 -50.37 -25.10
CA LYS A 948 7.97 -50.89 -25.88
C LYS A 948 8.56 -52.11 -25.16
N ASN A 949 8.49 -53.27 -25.82
CA ASN A 949 8.98 -54.56 -25.32
C ASN A 949 10.33 -54.97 -25.90
#